data_AF-B0VFW0-F1
#
_entry.id   AF-B0VFW0-F1
#
_cell.length_a   1.000
_cell.length_b   1.000
_cell.length_c   1.000
_cell.angle_alpha   90.00
_cell.angle_beta   90.00
_cell.angle_gamma   90.00
#
_symmetry.space_group_name_H-M   'P 1'
#
loop_
_entity.id
_entity.type
_entity.pdbx_description
1 polymer ?
#
loop_
_entity_poly.entity_id
_entity_poly.type
_entity_poly.pdbx_seq_one_letter_code
_entity_poly.pdbx_strand_id
1 'polypeptide(L)'
;MQEELTMKRPLFFILLILAFMGLNANERIPIYSSQFLEYYGNGLTLPNGDILFFTNASDEYGNNIVMNKITVIGENVSSESIDITNAPGDEYIINQILSSDGCVIFTYNFLAEDVDYYYDDEMYIQKVTLSGQTLWGEMGKKITRDFTDYTLVPNNLGGAYLLNDGNSYDEAKLYGWNFNAQGNNLWQSDIILEMPCFQLFLNNILADGAGNIILNLMLKDSPESYCYSHLIKLSPEGNIIGNNPLLPQSQFSGLYQIYSDRNGNYVLWKVIDSNLTLQKMDSSYNLLLPQAITYQHSSDSEISNLGFCADGSLYYSAERNYPLNPLIYKLNPDLQPSWTTPAEIPFYFNYYYRTFRIANDNSLYSAYIDYLGSNGNFPNSSIMLTRINSADGSIAFPFTCVSSQIFPKGAARIFNSSDKALVLWYDISDINFEVRCQLVAPSGSILLEQEGRTLQYRHTGSVNNYQVVNLPQGACYVYEIMDTCFNLKLYYQICDDNLSPLLGEYGIELNPDSSEAEWLKKIILTPQNQIGILYLTQNAQDVFSLYYQVIDNTGTVLLPGRGILIKEAVTNPNYNYQMTCVDDDIIIAWEEIYSLLNTTIIRGQRLHNNLPQWDAGGKILKQSTPYECSLVNICENYLVYDDHSYTNYSYGIRKLDTDGNPDPSWLLTDYITSGTHSFLIQSCSLMGDEMAVFYIKEFIAGLYARYDLYVQKYNSQGLPLWGTLGIHLDTTENIPISVAGVNYGDKIFFALQKYDPYLYINYMSYNLITNNGTIIWDNPESFSTEIFYETNDFKLIPYNNDVYSILWLSVRSDNLSKINHHYVLSDGFLYYNQAEIIDKSVKSISDLQVLNKGNYCLANYRLNKYYIEYKSAAGGLQSSASNESRGHRSSASDPKGFSYEVKSLFAYKIPSEPVFTDDPLQPPATLSCCNYPNPFNPETTISFEIPKTDNVSLQIYNLKGQLIRTLVNDYLPAGKQSIVWNGTDNNNQPVASGVYLYKIKTGKFTKSAKMLLLK
;
A
#
# COMPACT_ATOMS: atom_id res chain seq x y z
N MET A 1 -28.67 47.25 17.30
CA MET A 1 -27.77 46.55 18.25
C MET A 1 -28.23 45.15 18.62
N GLN A 2 -29.48 44.74 18.38
CA GLN A 2 -29.99 43.39 18.67
C GLN A 2 -29.97 42.43 17.46
N GLU A 3 -29.83 42.96 16.23
CA GLU A 3 -29.74 42.15 14.99
C GLU A 3 -28.31 41.72 14.60
N GLU A 4 -27.26 42.38 15.10
CA GLU A 4 -25.87 41.94 14.86
C GLU A 4 -25.43 40.78 15.78
N LEU A 5 -26.18 40.50 16.85
CA LEU A 5 -25.90 39.40 17.78
C LEU A 5 -26.59 38.08 17.39
N THR A 6 -27.62 38.12 16.55
CA THR A 6 -28.36 36.94 16.09
C THR A 6 -27.72 36.25 14.88
N MET A 7 -26.97 36.96 14.03
CA MET A 7 -26.20 36.34 12.94
C MET A 7 -24.83 35.78 13.37
N LYS A 8 -24.24 36.28 14.46
CA LYS A 8 -22.93 35.79 14.93
C LYS A 8 -23.02 34.44 15.65
N ARG A 9 -24.13 34.10 16.32
CA ARG A 9 -24.29 32.79 16.98
C ARG A 9 -24.28 31.59 16.02
N PRO A 10 -25.06 31.56 14.92
CA PRO A 10 -25.00 30.46 13.97
C PRO A 10 -23.68 30.45 13.20
N LEU A 11 -23.10 31.60 12.86
CA LEU A 11 -21.79 31.64 12.20
C LEU A 11 -20.65 31.18 13.11
N PHE A 12 -20.70 31.51 14.40
CA PHE A 12 -19.74 31.05 15.41
C PHE A 12 -19.94 29.58 15.74
N PHE A 13 -21.18 29.06 15.74
CA PHE A 13 -21.47 27.62 15.86
C PHE A 13 -21.02 26.86 14.61
N ILE A 14 -21.24 27.39 13.41
CA ILE A 14 -20.74 26.81 12.16
C ILE A 14 -19.21 26.84 12.13
N LEU A 15 -18.57 27.92 12.57
CA LEU A 15 -17.12 27.98 12.72
C LEU A 15 -16.60 27.07 13.84
N LEU A 16 -17.36 26.86 14.92
CA LEU A 16 -17.00 25.91 15.98
C LEU A 16 -17.16 24.47 15.48
N ILE A 17 -18.21 24.17 14.71
CA ILE A 17 -18.47 22.87 14.08
C ILE A 17 -17.43 22.62 12.99
N LEU A 18 -17.09 23.61 12.14
CA LEU A 18 -16.02 23.51 11.16
C LEU A 18 -14.65 23.44 11.82
N ALA A 19 -14.43 24.08 12.97
CA ALA A 19 -13.21 23.93 13.76
C ALA A 19 -13.17 22.56 14.47
N PHE A 20 -14.30 22.02 14.93
CA PHE A 20 -14.40 20.65 15.48
C PHE A 20 -14.28 19.59 14.39
N MET A 21 -14.80 19.83 13.18
CA MET A 21 -14.63 18.99 11.99
C MET A 21 -13.21 19.10 11.43
N GLY A 22 -12.58 20.28 11.53
CA GLY A 22 -11.18 20.50 11.17
C GLY A 22 -10.18 19.98 12.22
N LEU A 23 -10.58 19.88 13.50
CA LEU A 23 -9.81 19.27 14.59
C LEU A 23 -10.02 17.75 14.69
N ASN A 24 -11.07 17.19 14.09
CA ASN A 24 -11.36 15.75 14.02
C ASN A 24 -11.37 15.22 12.58
N ALA A 25 -10.72 15.92 11.64
CA ALA A 25 -10.49 15.37 10.31
C ALA A 25 -9.59 14.13 10.46
N ASN A 26 -10.19 12.94 10.44
CA ASN A 26 -9.61 11.61 10.24
C ASN A 26 -8.08 11.55 10.36
N GLU A 27 -7.54 11.67 11.58
CA GLU A 27 -6.10 11.55 11.81
C GLU A 27 -5.71 10.09 11.59
N ARG A 28 -5.07 9.85 10.44
CA ARG A 28 -4.50 8.58 10.01
C ARG A 28 -3.26 8.29 10.86
N ILE A 29 -3.20 7.13 11.52
CA ILE A 29 -2.07 6.77 12.38
C ILE A 29 -1.42 5.48 11.86
N PRO A 30 -0.11 5.51 11.51
CA PRO A 30 0.58 4.31 11.05
C PRO A 30 0.75 3.31 12.19
N ILE A 31 0.26 2.08 11.98
CA ILE A 31 0.60 0.90 12.79
C ILE A 31 1.92 0.31 12.30
N TYR A 32 2.11 0.30 10.98
CA TYR A 32 3.37 0.02 10.30
C TYR A 32 3.46 0.89 9.04
N SER A 33 4.52 1.69 8.92
CA SER A 33 4.78 2.49 7.72
C SER A 33 5.99 1.94 6.98
N SER A 34 5.74 1.30 5.84
CA SER A 34 6.80 0.83 4.95
C SER A 34 7.37 2.01 4.17
N GLN A 35 8.69 2.16 4.21
CA GLN A 35 9.44 3.21 3.54
C GLN A 35 10.52 2.59 2.66
N PHE A 36 10.68 3.14 1.47
CA PHE A 36 11.71 2.75 0.54
C PHE A 36 12.77 3.85 0.48
N LEU A 37 14.01 3.43 0.28
CA LEU A 37 15.12 4.32 0.05
C LEU A 37 15.79 3.84 -1.23
N GLU A 38 16.09 4.75 -2.15
CA GLU A 38 16.73 4.40 -3.41
C GLU A 38 18.03 5.16 -3.55
N TYR A 39 19.10 4.43 -3.85
CA TYR A 39 20.38 5.03 -4.18
C TYR A 39 20.83 4.59 -5.58
N TYR A 40 20.75 5.50 -6.55
CA TYR A 40 21.13 5.23 -7.94
C TYR A 40 22.62 5.48 -8.24
N GLY A 41 23.44 5.65 -7.20
CA GLY A 41 24.87 5.95 -7.38
C GLY A 41 25.16 7.41 -7.69
N ASN A 42 24.17 8.29 -7.48
CA ASN A 42 24.26 9.72 -7.74
C ASN A 42 25.04 10.44 -6.65
N GLY A 43 26.04 11.24 -7.03
CA GLY A 43 26.80 12.04 -6.07
C GLY A 43 27.87 12.94 -6.67
N LEU A 44 28.34 13.88 -5.87
CA LEU A 44 29.32 14.91 -6.23
C LEU A 44 30.44 14.96 -5.18
N THR A 45 31.69 15.13 -5.64
CA THR A 45 32.81 15.44 -4.74
C THR A 45 32.94 16.96 -4.64
N LEU A 46 32.86 17.49 -3.43
CA LEU A 46 33.00 18.91 -3.15
C LEU A 46 34.48 19.34 -3.19
N PRO A 47 34.79 20.63 -3.40
CA PRO A 47 36.17 21.13 -3.45
C PRO A 47 36.99 20.85 -2.19
N ASN A 48 36.35 20.70 -1.02
CA ASN A 48 37.00 20.37 0.24
C ASN A 48 37.23 18.85 0.44
N GLY A 49 36.79 18.01 -0.51
CA GLY A 49 36.90 16.55 -0.44
C GLY A 49 35.71 15.84 0.20
N ASP A 50 34.74 16.58 0.76
CA ASP A 50 33.47 15.99 1.21
C ASP A 50 32.63 15.51 0.02
N ILE A 51 31.66 14.66 0.29
CA ILE A 51 30.85 14.00 -0.73
C ILE A 51 29.38 14.29 -0.48
N LEU A 52 28.70 14.74 -1.53
CA LEU A 52 27.25 14.76 -1.58
C LEU A 52 26.76 13.52 -2.32
N PHE A 53 25.70 12.91 -1.81
CA PHE A 53 24.99 11.86 -2.51
C PHE A 53 23.48 12.07 -2.40
N PHE A 54 22.74 11.52 -3.35
CA PHE A 54 21.30 11.72 -3.45
C PHE A 54 20.59 10.38 -3.39
N THR A 55 19.51 10.34 -2.63
CA THR A 55 18.63 9.18 -2.51
C THR A 55 17.20 9.61 -2.75
N ASN A 56 16.37 8.74 -3.32
CA ASN A 56 14.93 8.97 -3.29
C ASN A 56 14.39 8.27 -2.04
N ALA A 57 13.69 8.99 -1.18
CA ALA A 57 13.02 8.40 -0.03
C ALA A 57 11.52 8.42 -0.30
N SER A 58 10.90 7.24 -0.27
CA SER A 58 9.45 7.15 -0.38
C SER A 58 8.82 7.49 0.96
N ASP A 59 7.78 8.31 0.93
CA ASP A 59 6.86 8.50 2.03
C ASP A 59 5.43 8.19 1.59
N GLU A 60 4.46 8.60 2.41
CA GLU A 60 3.06 8.37 2.12
C GLU A 60 2.46 9.33 1.09
N TYR A 61 3.19 10.30 0.55
CA TYR A 61 2.78 11.29 -0.45
C TYR A 61 3.55 11.17 -1.77
N GLY A 62 4.57 10.30 -1.80
CA GLY A 62 5.32 9.94 -3.00
C GLY A 62 6.81 9.75 -2.71
N ASN A 63 7.62 9.81 -3.75
CA ASN A 63 9.08 9.77 -3.65
C ASN A 63 9.67 11.17 -3.59
N ASN A 64 10.38 11.51 -2.50
CA ASN A 64 11.11 12.77 -2.36
C ASN A 64 12.60 12.58 -2.65
N ILE A 65 13.24 13.58 -3.24
CA ILE A 65 14.69 13.58 -3.45
C ILE A 65 15.36 14.11 -2.18
N VAL A 66 16.17 13.25 -1.57
CA VAL A 66 16.93 13.54 -0.34
C VAL A 66 18.40 13.74 -0.67
N MET A 67 18.92 14.91 -0.31
CA MET A 67 20.34 15.22 -0.39
C MET A 67 21.04 14.86 0.92
N ASN A 68 22.19 14.21 0.80
CA ASN A 68 23.00 13.77 1.93
C ASN A 68 24.44 14.23 1.81
N LYS A 69 25.07 14.52 2.96
CA LYS A 69 26.47 14.93 3.03
C LYS A 69 27.30 13.98 3.92
N ILE A 70 28.44 13.55 3.38
CA ILE A 70 29.45 12.75 4.08
C ILE A 70 30.75 13.52 4.11
N THR A 71 31.41 13.51 5.26
CA THR A 71 32.76 14.07 5.39
C THR A 71 33.80 13.23 4.64
N VAL A 72 34.96 13.82 4.38
CA VAL A 72 36.13 13.14 3.79
C VAL A 72 36.65 11.91 4.59
N ILE A 73 36.17 11.70 5.82
CA ILE A 73 36.51 10.53 6.65
C ILE A 73 35.38 9.49 6.73
N GLY A 74 34.31 9.65 5.95
CA GLY A 74 33.18 8.72 5.94
C GLY A 74 32.22 8.88 7.11
N GLU A 75 32.25 10.02 7.82
CA GLU A 75 31.26 10.36 8.85
C GLU A 75 30.05 11.04 8.21
N ASN A 76 28.85 10.54 8.54
CA ASN A 76 27.61 11.20 8.16
C ASN A 76 27.50 12.51 8.94
N VAL A 77 27.15 13.59 8.26
CA VAL A 77 26.81 14.87 8.89
C VAL A 77 25.34 14.84 9.32
N SER A 78 24.90 13.71 9.89
CA SER A 78 23.53 13.13 9.91
C SER A 78 22.42 13.95 10.57
N SER A 79 22.64 15.22 10.92
CA SER A 79 21.55 16.16 11.25
C SER A 79 20.90 16.81 10.01
N GLU A 80 21.34 16.48 8.80
CA GLU A 80 20.94 17.14 7.55
C GLU A 80 20.72 16.14 6.38
N SER A 81 19.94 15.06 6.57
CA SER A 81 19.22 14.49 5.43
C SER A 81 18.16 15.52 5.05
N ILE A 82 18.30 16.15 3.89
CA ILE A 82 17.45 17.28 3.52
C ILE A 82 16.61 16.87 2.33
N ASP A 83 15.30 16.84 2.52
CA ASP A 83 14.33 16.78 1.43
C ASP A 83 14.47 18.09 0.64
N ILE A 84 15.00 17.99 -0.57
CA ILE A 84 15.27 19.13 -1.45
C ILE A 84 14.18 19.36 -2.48
N THR A 85 13.13 18.56 -2.38
CA THR A 85 11.87 18.63 -3.09
C THR A 85 10.76 18.28 -2.09
N ASN A 86 9.58 18.88 -2.22
CA ASN A 86 8.53 18.80 -1.18
C ASN A 86 7.12 18.97 -1.77
N ALA A 87 6.90 18.43 -2.97
CA ALA A 87 5.59 18.45 -3.60
C ALA A 87 4.98 17.05 -3.59
N PRO A 88 3.65 16.94 -3.39
CA PRO A 88 2.96 15.66 -3.43
C PRO A 88 3.07 15.04 -4.83
N GLY A 89 3.57 13.81 -4.92
CA GLY A 89 3.89 13.10 -6.17
C GLY A 89 5.26 12.40 -6.11
N ASP A 90 5.58 11.63 -7.15
CA ASP A 90 6.86 10.91 -7.23
C ASP A 90 7.93 11.70 -7.97
N GLU A 91 9.10 11.86 -7.35
CA GLU A 91 10.23 12.62 -7.87
C GLU A 91 11.48 11.76 -8.06
N TYR A 92 12.07 11.82 -9.25
CA TYR A 92 13.26 11.03 -9.59
C TYR A 92 14.38 11.90 -10.15
N ILE A 93 15.51 11.98 -9.44
CA ILE A 93 16.69 12.72 -9.90
C ILE A 93 17.33 12.05 -11.13
N ILE A 94 17.60 12.83 -12.17
CA ILE A 94 18.16 12.35 -13.45
C ILE A 94 19.63 12.75 -13.58
N ASN A 95 19.93 14.04 -13.43
CA ASN A 95 21.27 14.60 -13.58
C ASN A 95 21.56 15.62 -12.49
N GLN A 96 22.84 15.81 -12.18
CA GLN A 96 23.32 16.73 -11.16
C GLN A 96 24.72 17.26 -11.49
N ILE A 97 24.95 18.53 -11.17
CA ILE A 97 26.25 19.20 -11.30
C ILE A 97 26.48 20.16 -10.15
N LEU A 98 27.75 20.50 -9.93
CA LEU A 98 28.13 21.64 -9.09
C LEU A 98 28.17 22.90 -9.96
N SER A 99 27.44 23.94 -9.57
CA SER A 99 27.48 25.25 -10.24
C SER A 99 28.77 26.00 -9.91
N SER A 100 29.11 26.99 -10.75
CA SER A 100 30.31 27.82 -10.58
C SER A 100 30.31 28.65 -9.28
N ASP A 101 29.16 28.87 -8.65
CA ASP A 101 29.00 29.52 -7.34
C ASP A 101 28.87 28.53 -6.16
N GLY A 102 29.13 27.24 -6.39
CA GLY A 102 29.23 26.23 -5.32
C GLY A 102 27.90 25.67 -4.82
N CYS A 103 26.81 25.84 -5.58
CA CYS A 103 25.51 25.21 -5.33
C CYS A 103 25.37 23.92 -6.16
N VAL A 104 24.34 23.13 -5.87
CA VAL A 104 23.96 21.98 -6.70
C VAL A 104 22.87 22.40 -7.66
N ILE A 105 22.98 22.01 -8.92
CA ILE A 105 21.89 22.08 -9.91
C ILE A 105 21.58 20.66 -10.33
N PHE A 106 20.30 20.30 -10.33
CA PHE A 106 19.84 18.98 -10.73
C PHE A 106 18.54 19.05 -11.54
N THR A 107 18.30 18.01 -12.33
CA THR A 107 17.04 17.79 -13.05
C THR A 107 16.32 16.59 -12.47
N TYR A 108 14.99 16.62 -12.47
CA TYR A 108 14.17 15.53 -12.00
C TYR A 108 12.86 15.39 -12.78
N ASN A 109 12.34 14.17 -12.85
CA ASN A 109 10.97 13.90 -13.31
C ASN A 109 10.03 13.97 -12.12
N PHE A 110 8.83 14.50 -12.34
CA PHE A 110 7.74 14.60 -11.38
C PHE A 110 6.49 13.94 -11.95
N LEU A 111 5.92 13.00 -11.18
CA LEU A 111 4.65 12.34 -11.49
C LEU A 111 3.63 12.69 -10.41
N ALA A 112 2.55 13.37 -10.81
CA ALA A 112 1.50 13.79 -9.87
C ALA A 112 0.66 12.60 -9.38
N GLU A 113 0.19 12.66 -8.12
CA GLU A 113 -0.52 11.56 -7.42
C GLU A 113 -1.77 11.00 -8.13
N ASP A 114 -2.41 11.75 -9.04
CA ASP A 114 -3.71 11.43 -9.64
C ASP A 114 -3.67 10.92 -11.10
N VAL A 115 -2.49 10.59 -11.64
CA VAL A 115 -2.36 10.20 -13.06
C VAL A 115 -2.34 8.68 -13.22
N ASP A 116 -3.48 8.11 -13.65
CA ASP A 116 -3.66 6.65 -13.94
C ASP A 116 -2.76 6.11 -15.08
N TYR A 117 -1.93 6.93 -15.72
CA TYR A 117 -1.16 6.59 -16.91
C TYR A 117 0.34 6.85 -16.73
N TYR A 118 1.12 5.78 -16.95
CA TYR A 118 2.60 5.66 -16.92
C TYR A 118 3.38 6.58 -17.91
N TYR A 119 2.81 7.68 -18.41
CA TYR A 119 3.38 8.42 -19.55
C TYR A 119 3.34 9.95 -19.46
N ASP A 120 2.99 10.54 -18.31
CA ASP A 120 2.86 12.01 -18.17
C ASP A 120 3.84 12.58 -17.13
N ASP A 121 5.08 12.08 -17.13
CA ASP A 121 6.17 12.61 -16.30
C ASP A 121 6.50 14.04 -16.74
N GLU A 122 6.39 15.01 -15.83
CA GLU A 122 6.81 16.39 -16.06
C GLU A 122 8.27 16.58 -15.65
N MET A 123 9.07 17.25 -16.49
CA MET A 123 10.47 17.52 -16.14
C MET A 123 10.70 18.88 -15.49
N TYR A 124 11.51 18.88 -14.43
CA TYR A 124 11.93 20.08 -13.69
C TYR A 124 13.46 20.19 -13.57
N ILE A 125 13.94 21.43 -13.46
CA ILE A 125 15.32 21.76 -13.07
C ILE A 125 15.30 22.65 -11.83
N GLN A 126 16.14 22.32 -10.85
CA GLN A 126 16.20 23.02 -9.58
C GLN A 126 17.66 23.33 -9.20
N LYS A 127 17.84 24.40 -8.42
CA LYS A 127 19.11 24.77 -7.81
C LYS A 127 18.96 24.83 -6.30
N VAL A 128 19.88 24.18 -5.57
CA VAL A 128 19.90 24.13 -4.12
C VAL A 128 21.26 24.49 -3.56
N THR A 129 21.26 25.16 -2.41
CA THR A 129 22.49 25.37 -1.62
C THR A 129 22.98 24.06 -1.02
N LEU A 130 24.22 24.02 -0.52
CA LEU A 130 24.76 22.84 0.17
C LEU A 130 24.04 22.52 1.49
N SER A 131 23.26 23.45 2.04
CA SER A 131 22.37 23.25 3.19
C SER A 131 20.92 22.96 2.77
N GLY A 132 20.69 22.64 1.48
CA GLY A 132 19.40 22.20 0.94
C GLY A 132 18.35 23.27 0.69
N GLN A 133 18.66 24.56 0.90
CA GLN A 133 17.74 25.64 0.53
C GLN A 133 17.55 25.71 -1.00
N THR A 134 16.31 25.60 -1.46
CA THR A 134 15.91 25.77 -2.87
C THR A 134 16.01 27.24 -3.31
N LEU A 135 16.48 27.46 -4.55
CA LEU A 135 16.79 28.81 -5.08
C LEU A 135 15.93 29.21 -6.29
N TRP A 136 15.29 28.28 -7.00
CA TRP A 136 14.52 28.60 -8.23
C TRP A 136 13.00 28.52 -8.07
N GLY A 137 12.52 28.55 -6.83
CA GLY A 137 11.12 28.33 -6.45
C GLY A 137 10.97 26.99 -5.73
N GLU A 138 9.74 26.66 -5.33
CA GLU A 138 9.42 25.43 -4.61
C GLU A 138 9.71 24.18 -5.47
N MET A 139 9.12 24.13 -6.68
CA MET A 139 9.34 23.07 -7.69
C MET A 139 10.55 23.31 -8.61
N GLY A 140 11.22 24.46 -8.48
CA GLY A 140 12.20 24.88 -9.47
C GLY A 140 11.54 25.36 -10.78
N LYS A 141 12.18 25.09 -11.93
CA LYS A 141 11.70 25.50 -13.25
C LYS A 141 11.24 24.29 -14.04
N LYS A 142 9.95 24.29 -14.43
CA LYS A 142 9.40 23.33 -15.37
C LYS A 142 10.05 23.49 -16.75
N ILE A 143 10.46 22.39 -17.35
CA ILE A 143 10.97 22.36 -18.73
C ILE A 143 9.78 22.24 -19.67
N THR A 144 9.75 23.06 -20.73
CA THR A 144 8.60 23.21 -21.65
C THR A 144 8.44 22.06 -22.63
N ARG A 145 9.28 21.02 -22.54
CA ARG A 145 9.31 19.86 -23.43
C ARG A 145 9.66 18.62 -22.62
N ASP A 146 8.92 17.54 -22.83
CA ASP A 146 9.16 16.28 -22.14
C ASP A 146 9.97 15.37 -23.05
N PHE A 147 11.30 15.43 -22.91
CA PHE A 147 12.25 14.54 -23.56
C PHE A 147 12.87 13.61 -22.50
N THR A 148 13.35 12.44 -22.92
CA THR A 148 13.88 11.44 -21.98
C THR A 148 15.29 11.77 -21.47
N ASP A 149 16.12 12.49 -22.24
CA ASP A 149 17.58 12.49 -22.02
C ASP A 149 18.25 13.87 -22.14
N TYR A 150 18.20 14.68 -21.08
CA TYR A 150 18.86 15.98 -21.08
C TYR A 150 20.33 15.90 -20.70
N THR A 151 21.15 16.76 -21.30
CA THR A 151 22.54 16.97 -20.91
C THR A 151 22.69 18.28 -20.13
N LEU A 152 23.27 18.20 -18.92
CA LEU A 152 23.43 19.31 -17.99
C LEU A 152 24.91 19.72 -17.87
N VAL A 153 25.22 21.01 -18.06
CA VAL A 153 26.60 21.54 -18.01
C VAL A 153 26.63 22.87 -17.25
N PRO A 154 27.56 23.08 -16.29
CA PRO A 154 27.65 24.35 -15.56
C PRO A 154 28.04 25.51 -16.49
N ASN A 155 27.45 26.68 -16.27
CA ASN A 155 27.90 27.93 -16.89
C ASN A 155 28.64 28.81 -15.88
N ASN A 156 29.26 29.89 -16.39
CA ASN A 156 30.01 30.85 -15.56
C ASN A 156 29.11 31.90 -14.87
N LEU A 157 27.79 31.75 -14.95
CA LEU A 157 26.79 32.67 -14.39
C LEU A 157 26.11 32.10 -13.14
N GLY A 158 26.70 31.06 -12.52
CA GLY A 158 26.13 30.33 -11.39
C GLY A 158 24.90 29.47 -11.75
N GLY A 159 24.62 29.24 -13.03
CA GLY A 159 23.54 28.37 -13.49
C GLY A 159 24.05 27.25 -14.39
N ALA A 160 23.25 26.83 -15.37
CA ALA A 160 23.58 25.70 -16.22
C ALA A 160 23.01 25.84 -17.64
N TYR A 161 23.71 25.23 -18.59
CA TYR A 161 23.18 24.85 -19.89
C TYR A 161 22.46 23.51 -19.76
N LEU A 162 21.26 23.42 -20.32
CA LEU A 162 20.44 22.22 -20.40
C LEU A 162 20.10 21.98 -21.87
N LEU A 163 20.43 20.81 -22.44
CA LEU A 163 20.34 20.57 -23.89
C LEU A 163 19.77 19.18 -24.19
N ASN A 164 19.03 19.06 -25.31
CA ASN A 164 18.49 17.81 -25.82
C ASN A 164 18.25 17.89 -27.34
N ASP A 165 18.33 16.79 -28.08
CA ASP A 165 18.15 16.71 -29.54
C ASP A 165 16.74 16.25 -29.98
N GLY A 166 15.82 16.09 -29.04
CA GLY A 166 14.41 15.79 -29.23
C GLY A 166 14.10 14.35 -29.62
N ASN A 167 15.10 13.47 -29.77
CA ASN A 167 14.98 12.05 -30.15
C ASN A 167 14.07 11.76 -31.37
N SER A 168 13.75 12.75 -32.21
CA SER A 168 12.84 12.58 -33.34
C SER A 168 13.65 12.28 -34.62
N TYR A 169 13.31 11.19 -35.31
CA TYR A 169 13.94 10.83 -36.58
C TYR A 169 13.64 11.80 -37.73
N ASP A 170 12.68 12.72 -37.54
CA ASP A 170 12.10 13.57 -38.58
C ASP A 170 12.49 15.06 -38.48
N GLU A 171 13.21 15.49 -37.43
CA GLU A 171 13.61 16.90 -37.25
C GLU A 171 15.10 17.07 -36.93
N ALA A 172 15.80 17.87 -37.74
CA ALA A 172 17.22 18.22 -37.55
C ALA A 172 17.39 19.45 -36.64
N LYS A 173 16.88 19.37 -35.40
CA LYS A 173 16.86 20.47 -34.44
C LYS A 173 17.55 20.10 -33.13
N LEU A 174 18.16 21.10 -32.50
CA LEU A 174 18.68 21.00 -31.14
C LEU A 174 17.90 21.96 -30.24
N TYR A 175 17.49 21.43 -29.09
CA TYR A 175 16.77 22.14 -28.06
C TYR A 175 17.71 22.49 -26.90
N GLY A 176 17.48 23.64 -26.26
CA GLY A 176 18.27 24.00 -25.09
C GLY A 176 17.81 25.24 -24.33
N TRP A 177 18.36 25.35 -23.12
CA TRP A 177 18.13 26.42 -22.17
C TRP A 177 19.47 26.84 -21.55
N ASN A 178 19.63 28.13 -21.25
CA ASN A 178 20.78 28.65 -20.53
C ASN A 178 20.29 29.41 -19.28
N PHE A 179 20.28 28.74 -18.14
CA PHE A 179 19.80 29.32 -16.88
C PHE A 179 20.91 30.09 -16.19
N ASN A 180 20.63 31.30 -15.71
CA ASN A 180 21.55 32.02 -14.81
C ASN A 180 21.37 31.58 -13.35
N ALA A 181 22.14 32.16 -12.41
CA ALA A 181 22.03 31.84 -10.98
C ALA A 181 20.62 32.02 -10.39
N GLN A 182 19.80 32.90 -10.96
CA GLN A 182 18.41 33.17 -10.53
C GLN A 182 17.37 32.27 -11.22
N GLY A 183 17.78 31.38 -12.12
CA GLY A 183 16.89 30.46 -12.83
C GLY A 183 16.15 31.10 -14.00
N ASN A 184 16.63 32.25 -14.49
CA ASN A 184 16.10 32.85 -15.72
C ASN A 184 16.77 32.18 -16.92
N ASN A 185 15.98 31.67 -17.86
CA ASN A 185 16.49 31.25 -19.17
C ASN A 185 16.92 32.50 -19.97
N LEU A 186 18.18 32.54 -20.38
CA LEU A 186 18.77 33.64 -21.14
C LEU A 186 18.56 33.50 -22.66
N TRP A 187 18.12 32.32 -23.12
CA TRP A 187 17.79 32.09 -24.52
C TRP A 187 16.31 32.38 -24.78
N GLN A 188 16.01 32.99 -25.94
CA GLN A 188 14.67 33.45 -26.29
C GLN A 188 13.78 32.35 -26.90
N SER A 189 14.39 31.25 -27.35
CA SER A 189 13.74 30.12 -28.00
C SER A 189 14.35 28.83 -27.48
N ASP A 190 13.51 27.82 -27.26
CA ASP A 190 13.95 26.49 -26.85
C ASP A 190 14.66 25.77 -28.00
N ILE A 191 14.33 26.08 -29.27
CA ILE A 191 15.11 25.64 -30.43
C ILE A 191 16.29 26.59 -30.58
N ILE A 192 17.50 26.07 -30.42
CA ILE A 192 18.73 26.87 -30.44
C ILE A 192 19.55 26.64 -31.71
N LEU A 193 19.30 25.52 -32.41
CA LEU A 193 19.95 25.21 -33.67
C LEU A 193 19.02 24.40 -34.56
N GLU A 194 19.01 24.74 -35.85
CA GLU A 194 18.42 23.93 -36.92
C GLU A 194 19.45 23.81 -38.03
N MET A 195 19.74 22.58 -38.46
CA MET A 195 20.76 22.31 -39.47
C MET A 195 20.15 21.74 -40.75
N PRO A 196 20.66 22.12 -41.93
CA PRO A 196 20.16 21.63 -43.21
C PRO A 196 20.67 20.19 -43.49
N CYS A 197 20.28 19.24 -42.65
CA CYS A 197 20.64 17.83 -42.73
C CYS A 197 19.40 16.94 -42.55
N PHE A 198 19.54 15.63 -42.79
CA PHE A 198 18.44 14.68 -42.60
C PHE A 198 18.18 14.44 -41.13
N GLN A 199 19.23 14.20 -40.32
CA GLN A 199 19.12 13.96 -38.88
C GLN A 199 20.28 14.62 -38.12
N LEU A 200 19.98 15.07 -36.90
CA LEU A 200 20.92 15.66 -35.95
C LEU A 200 20.74 15.00 -34.59
N PHE A 201 21.84 14.59 -33.96
CA PHE A 201 21.87 14.14 -32.57
C PHE A 201 22.96 14.86 -31.78
N LEU A 202 22.75 15.05 -30.48
CA LEU A 202 23.77 15.58 -29.58
C LEU A 202 24.69 14.44 -29.13
N ASN A 203 25.92 14.40 -29.66
CA ASN A 203 26.85 13.32 -29.33
C ASN A 203 27.59 13.57 -28.01
N ASN A 204 28.13 14.78 -27.81
CA ASN A 204 28.70 15.21 -26.53
C ASN A 204 28.90 16.73 -26.47
N ILE A 205 29.06 17.27 -25.25
CA ILE A 205 29.28 18.69 -24.97
C ILE A 205 30.49 18.91 -24.06
N LEU A 206 31.18 20.05 -24.22
CA LEU A 206 32.23 20.51 -23.32
C LEU A 206 32.05 21.99 -22.99
N ALA A 207 32.29 22.37 -21.74
CA ALA A 207 32.55 23.77 -21.40
C ALA A 207 33.99 24.14 -21.79
N ASP A 208 34.20 25.30 -22.39
CA ASP A 208 35.54 25.75 -22.81
C ASP A 208 36.31 26.52 -21.71
N GLY A 209 35.72 26.65 -20.52
CA GLY A 209 36.26 27.40 -19.38
C GLY A 209 36.11 28.93 -19.48
N ALA A 210 35.90 29.49 -20.67
CA ALA A 210 35.61 30.91 -20.87
C ALA A 210 34.11 31.24 -20.79
N GLY A 211 33.28 30.23 -20.52
CA GLY A 211 31.83 30.34 -20.40
C GLY A 211 31.09 29.95 -21.67
N ASN A 212 31.79 29.59 -22.74
CA ASN A 212 31.20 29.04 -23.96
C ASN A 212 31.08 27.52 -23.86
N ILE A 213 30.29 26.95 -24.75
CA ILE A 213 30.17 25.50 -24.90
C ILE A 213 30.59 25.07 -26.30
N ILE A 214 31.22 23.90 -26.37
CA ILE A 214 31.56 23.20 -27.60
C ILE A 214 30.59 22.04 -27.73
N LEU A 215 29.82 22.02 -28.81
CA LEU A 215 28.90 20.95 -29.13
C LEU A 215 29.51 20.07 -30.22
N ASN A 216 29.49 18.76 -29.99
CA ASN A 216 29.76 17.77 -31.00
C ASN A 216 28.43 17.16 -31.45
N LEU A 217 28.00 17.54 -32.64
CA LEU A 217 26.75 17.08 -33.22
C LEU A 217 27.04 15.87 -34.10
N MET A 218 26.22 14.84 -34.02
CA MET A 218 26.19 13.75 -34.98
C MET A 218 25.19 14.13 -36.06
N LEU A 219 25.69 14.37 -37.28
CA LEU A 219 24.86 14.72 -38.43
C LEU A 219 24.76 13.55 -39.41
N LYS A 220 23.63 13.49 -40.10
CA LYS A 220 23.38 12.57 -41.21
C LYS A 220 22.71 13.35 -42.35
N ASP A 221 23.26 13.28 -43.56
CA ASP A 221 22.80 14.13 -44.69
C ASP A 221 21.67 13.49 -45.51
N SER A 222 21.63 12.16 -45.56
CA SER A 222 20.57 11.36 -46.19
C SER A 222 20.33 10.04 -45.44
N PRO A 223 19.20 9.34 -45.65
CA PRO A 223 18.92 8.04 -45.04
C PRO A 223 20.03 7.00 -45.26
N GLU A 224 20.70 7.01 -46.43
CA GLU A 224 21.77 6.07 -46.77
C GLU A 224 23.18 6.52 -46.36
N SER A 225 23.34 7.79 -45.96
CA SER A 225 24.65 8.34 -45.56
C SER A 225 25.08 7.83 -44.17
N TYR A 226 26.38 7.72 -43.95
CA TYR A 226 26.94 7.45 -42.61
C TYR A 226 26.91 8.73 -41.76
N CYS A 227 26.69 8.57 -40.46
CA CYS A 227 26.77 9.68 -39.52
C CYS A 227 28.22 10.19 -39.38
N TYR A 228 28.36 11.49 -39.16
CA TYR A 228 29.65 12.14 -38.92
C TYR A 228 29.57 13.22 -37.83
N SER A 229 30.70 13.55 -37.22
CA SER A 229 30.80 14.59 -36.19
C SER A 229 30.92 15.99 -36.79
N HIS A 230 30.16 16.93 -36.25
CA HIS A 230 30.14 18.34 -36.63
C HIS A 230 30.31 19.21 -35.39
N LEU A 231 31.54 19.72 -35.20
CA LEU A 231 31.90 20.52 -34.02
C LEU A 231 31.52 21.97 -34.21
N ILE A 232 30.79 22.54 -33.24
CA ILE A 232 30.46 23.97 -33.19
C ILE A 232 30.75 24.54 -31.80
N LYS A 233 31.00 25.85 -31.74
CA LYS A 233 31.13 26.58 -30.48
C LYS A 233 29.97 27.57 -30.35
N LEU A 234 29.30 27.58 -29.20
CA LEU A 234 28.24 28.52 -28.89
C LEU A 234 28.67 29.48 -27.78
N SER A 235 28.37 30.77 -27.96
CA SER A 235 28.48 31.78 -26.91
C SER A 235 27.36 31.61 -25.86
N PRO A 236 27.46 32.25 -24.68
CA PRO A 236 26.38 32.25 -23.69
C PRO A 236 25.03 32.75 -24.23
N GLU A 237 25.04 33.62 -25.24
CA GLU A 237 23.84 34.13 -25.92
C GLU A 237 23.26 33.16 -26.95
N GLY A 238 23.87 31.99 -27.16
CA GLY A 238 23.41 30.96 -28.11
C GLY A 238 23.90 31.17 -29.54
N ASN A 239 24.85 32.08 -29.77
CA ASN A 239 25.38 32.36 -31.11
C ASN A 239 26.54 31.43 -31.46
N ILE A 240 26.57 30.91 -32.69
CA ILE A 240 27.74 30.21 -33.21
C ILE A 240 28.90 31.19 -33.35
N ILE A 241 30.03 30.86 -32.73
CA ILE A 241 31.24 31.67 -32.76
C ILE A 241 32.43 30.89 -33.31
N GLY A 242 33.28 31.55 -34.10
CA GLY A 242 34.42 30.91 -34.78
C GLY A 242 34.02 30.14 -36.05
N ASN A 243 34.85 29.19 -36.45
CA ASN A 243 34.62 28.37 -37.64
C ASN A 243 33.48 27.37 -37.43
N ASN A 244 32.73 27.09 -38.50
CA ASN A 244 31.65 26.12 -38.50
C ASN A 244 31.78 25.19 -39.73
N PRO A 245 32.21 23.92 -39.56
CA PRO A 245 32.61 23.29 -38.30
C PRO A 245 33.97 23.81 -37.78
N LEU A 246 34.22 23.66 -36.48
CA LEU A 246 35.52 23.97 -35.86
C LEU A 246 36.64 23.06 -36.41
N LEU A 247 36.30 21.80 -36.73
CA LEU A 247 37.21 20.82 -37.32
C LEU A 247 36.58 20.24 -38.61
N PRO A 248 37.15 20.52 -39.80
CA PRO A 248 36.65 19.98 -41.05
C PRO A 248 36.78 18.45 -41.15
N GLN A 249 35.83 17.80 -41.81
CA GLN A 249 35.85 16.35 -42.07
C GLN A 249 37.09 15.86 -42.82
N SER A 250 37.76 16.73 -43.59
CA SER A 250 39.02 16.41 -44.28
C SER A 250 40.22 16.25 -43.33
N GLN A 251 40.14 16.78 -42.10
CA GLN A 251 41.22 16.71 -41.11
C GLN A 251 41.04 15.53 -40.15
N PHE A 252 39.80 15.24 -39.74
CA PHE A 252 39.47 14.06 -38.93
C PHE A 252 38.03 13.62 -39.22
N SER A 253 37.88 12.55 -40.03
CA SER A 253 36.59 12.14 -40.57
C SER A 253 35.80 11.19 -39.67
N GLY A 254 34.49 11.11 -39.92
CA GLY A 254 33.57 10.15 -39.31
C GLY A 254 33.03 10.61 -37.95
N LEU A 255 32.46 9.67 -37.21
CA LEU A 255 31.91 9.92 -35.88
C LEU A 255 32.99 9.74 -34.81
N TYR A 256 33.17 10.76 -33.98
CA TYR A 256 34.11 10.78 -32.87
C TYR A 256 33.52 11.50 -31.67
N GLN A 257 34.07 11.28 -30.48
CA GLN A 257 33.81 12.07 -29.28
C GLN A 257 34.95 13.05 -29.04
N ILE A 258 34.68 14.13 -28.32
CA ILE A 258 35.69 15.12 -27.91
C ILE A 258 35.72 15.25 -26.39
N TYR A 259 36.90 15.26 -25.80
CA TYR A 259 37.10 15.41 -24.36
C TYR A 259 38.15 16.46 -24.06
N SER A 260 38.02 17.17 -22.93
CA SER A 260 39.12 18.00 -22.42
C SER A 260 40.23 17.11 -21.83
N ASP A 261 41.49 17.41 -22.15
CA ASP A 261 42.65 16.77 -21.52
C ASP A 261 42.99 17.36 -20.14
N ARG A 262 42.15 18.25 -19.61
CA ARG A 262 42.34 19.02 -18.35
C ARG A 262 43.52 19.98 -18.33
N ASN A 263 44.30 20.06 -19.41
CA ASN A 263 45.46 20.96 -19.57
C ASN A 263 45.21 22.02 -20.66
N GLY A 264 43.95 22.27 -21.00
CA GLY A 264 43.55 23.27 -21.98
C GLY A 264 43.55 22.81 -23.44
N ASN A 265 43.78 21.52 -23.71
CA ASN A 265 43.62 20.93 -25.03
C ASN A 265 42.42 19.98 -25.06
N TYR A 266 42.15 19.46 -26.25
CA TYR A 266 41.10 18.49 -26.52
C TYR A 266 41.66 17.22 -27.15
N VAL A 267 41.08 16.09 -26.78
CA VAL A 267 41.35 14.79 -27.38
C VAL A 267 40.10 14.33 -28.13
N LEU A 268 40.31 13.98 -29.40
CA LEU A 268 39.32 13.45 -30.31
C LEU A 268 39.47 11.93 -30.32
N TRP A 269 38.37 11.22 -30.14
CA TRP A 269 38.36 9.78 -29.93
C TRP A 269 37.34 9.11 -30.83
N LYS A 270 37.71 8.04 -31.55
CA LYS A 270 36.76 7.15 -32.21
C LYS A 270 37.20 5.69 -32.16
N VAL A 271 36.22 4.79 -32.21
CA VAL A 271 36.44 3.35 -32.30
C VAL A 271 35.95 2.88 -33.67
N ILE A 272 36.82 2.22 -34.43
CA ILE A 272 36.50 1.65 -35.75
C ILE A 272 37.02 0.21 -35.78
N ASP A 273 36.15 -0.76 -36.06
CA ASP A 273 36.49 -2.18 -36.09
C ASP A 273 37.26 -2.61 -34.83
N SER A 274 36.76 -2.21 -33.66
CA SER A 274 37.37 -2.48 -32.34
C SER A 274 38.72 -1.79 -32.09
N ASN A 275 39.19 -0.92 -32.99
CA ASN A 275 40.45 -0.19 -32.85
C ASN A 275 40.22 1.24 -32.37
N LEU A 276 41.01 1.68 -31.39
CA LEU A 276 40.96 3.03 -30.85
C LEU A 276 41.79 3.98 -31.72
N THR A 277 41.16 5.00 -32.30
CA THR A 277 41.84 6.08 -33.03
C THR A 277 41.71 7.40 -32.30
N LEU A 278 42.85 8.04 -32.07
CA LEU A 278 42.96 9.28 -31.31
C LEU A 278 43.61 10.40 -32.13
N GLN A 279 43.17 11.62 -31.86
CA GLN A 279 43.77 12.85 -32.37
C GLN A 279 43.76 13.91 -31.25
N LYS A 280 44.65 14.90 -31.30
CA LYS A 280 44.76 15.95 -30.29
C LYS A 280 44.65 17.33 -30.92
N MET A 281 44.02 18.26 -30.21
CA MET A 281 43.69 19.60 -30.72
C MET A 281 43.87 20.66 -29.62
N ASP A 282 44.42 21.83 -29.93
CA ASP A 282 44.56 22.92 -28.96
C ASP A 282 43.24 23.69 -28.73
N SER A 283 43.27 24.66 -27.81
CA SER A 283 42.13 25.56 -27.53
C SER A 283 41.75 26.49 -28.69
N SER A 284 42.63 26.61 -29.69
CA SER A 284 42.39 27.35 -30.94
C SER A 284 41.93 26.42 -32.08
N TYR A 285 41.63 25.16 -31.78
CA TYR A 285 41.13 24.14 -32.69
C TYR A 285 42.13 23.66 -33.75
N ASN A 286 43.43 23.88 -33.54
CA ASN A 286 44.47 23.34 -34.40
C ASN A 286 44.86 21.93 -33.97
N LEU A 287 44.99 21.01 -34.93
CA LEU A 287 45.49 19.67 -34.67
C LEU A 287 46.96 19.71 -34.22
N LEU A 288 47.23 19.06 -33.09
CA LEU A 288 48.56 19.00 -32.48
C LEU A 288 49.38 17.80 -32.97
N LEU A 289 48.74 16.71 -33.42
CA LEU A 289 49.45 15.57 -34.00
C LEU A 289 49.43 15.65 -35.53
N PRO A 290 50.56 15.32 -36.20
CA PRO A 290 50.64 15.33 -37.65
C PRO A 290 49.72 14.30 -38.32
N GLN A 291 49.45 13.19 -37.65
CA GLN A 291 48.49 12.15 -38.04
C GLN A 291 47.82 11.57 -36.80
N ALA A 292 46.60 11.04 -36.97
CA ALA A 292 45.91 10.33 -35.90
C ALA A 292 46.66 9.04 -35.52
N ILE A 293 46.62 8.69 -34.23
CA ILE A 293 47.25 7.48 -33.70
C ILE A 293 46.17 6.41 -33.57
N THR A 294 46.41 5.22 -34.11
CA THR A 294 45.48 4.08 -34.00
C THR A 294 46.11 2.94 -33.21
N TYR A 295 45.44 2.54 -32.13
CA TYR A 295 45.74 1.36 -31.32
C TYR A 295 44.91 0.18 -31.77
N GLN A 296 45.60 -0.88 -32.17
CA GLN A 296 44.98 -2.11 -32.66
C GLN A 296 44.59 -3.02 -31.49
N HIS A 297 43.35 -3.51 -31.50
CA HIS A 297 42.85 -4.48 -30.52
C HIS A 297 42.24 -5.69 -31.23
N SER A 298 41.85 -6.72 -30.47
CA SER A 298 41.19 -7.88 -31.06
C SER A 298 39.82 -7.48 -31.60
N SER A 299 39.37 -8.12 -32.69
CA SER A 299 38.10 -7.78 -33.35
C SER A 299 36.88 -7.93 -32.45
N ASP A 300 36.98 -8.73 -31.40
CA ASP A 300 35.95 -8.96 -30.38
C ASP A 300 36.07 -8.04 -29.16
N SER A 301 37.00 -7.07 -29.17
CA SER A 301 37.17 -6.12 -28.06
C SER A 301 36.15 -4.97 -28.12
N GLU A 302 35.49 -4.68 -27.00
CA GLU A 302 34.73 -3.44 -26.81
C GLU A 302 35.61 -2.40 -26.11
N ILE A 303 35.79 -1.22 -26.73
CA ILE A 303 36.70 -0.18 -26.24
C ILE A 303 35.92 0.93 -25.55
N SER A 304 36.37 1.33 -24.37
CA SER A 304 35.67 2.32 -23.53
C SER A 304 36.65 3.28 -22.83
N ASN A 305 36.31 4.58 -22.74
CA ASN A 305 37.11 5.64 -22.12
C ASN A 305 36.85 5.78 -20.61
N LEU A 306 37.84 5.51 -19.78
CA LEU A 306 37.66 5.61 -18.32
C LEU A 306 37.92 7.00 -17.75
N GLY A 307 38.55 7.88 -18.52
CA GLY A 307 38.72 9.29 -18.20
C GLY A 307 40.15 9.80 -18.25
N PHE A 308 40.28 11.12 -18.11
CA PHE A 308 41.56 11.84 -18.06
C PHE A 308 42.02 12.09 -16.63
N CYS A 309 43.30 11.86 -16.40
CA CYS A 309 44.04 12.21 -15.20
C CYS A 309 44.30 13.72 -15.11
N ALA A 310 44.67 14.20 -13.92
CA ALA A 310 44.97 15.61 -13.72
C ALA A 310 46.23 16.07 -14.49
N ASP A 311 47.14 15.15 -14.79
CA ASP A 311 48.34 15.41 -15.61
C ASP A 311 48.08 15.35 -17.12
N GLY A 312 46.84 15.07 -17.55
CA GLY A 312 46.44 14.92 -18.95
C GLY A 312 46.68 13.53 -19.54
N SER A 313 47.16 12.57 -18.75
CA SER A 313 47.18 11.15 -19.15
C SER A 313 45.76 10.58 -19.21
N LEU A 314 45.56 9.53 -20.01
CA LEU A 314 44.25 8.98 -20.34
C LEU A 314 44.18 7.50 -20.00
N TYR A 315 43.10 7.08 -19.34
CA TYR A 315 42.76 5.68 -19.16
C TYR A 315 41.70 5.22 -20.16
N TYR A 316 41.87 4.00 -20.66
CA TYR A 316 40.84 3.30 -21.41
C TYR A 316 40.84 1.80 -21.12
N SER A 317 39.70 1.16 -21.34
CA SER A 317 39.58 -0.30 -21.27
C SER A 317 39.34 -0.91 -22.64
N ALA A 318 39.83 -2.14 -22.81
CA ALA A 318 39.41 -3.06 -23.87
C ALA A 318 38.81 -4.31 -23.23
N GLU A 319 37.52 -4.51 -23.43
CA GLU A 319 36.76 -5.63 -22.87
C GLU A 319 36.69 -6.77 -23.88
N ARG A 320 37.16 -7.96 -23.50
CA ARG A 320 37.21 -9.14 -24.38
C ARG A 320 36.00 -10.03 -24.13
N ASN A 321 35.45 -10.63 -25.19
CA ASN A 321 34.35 -11.59 -25.07
C ASN A 321 34.77 -12.90 -24.38
N TYR A 322 36.05 -13.32 -24.48
CA TYR A 322 36.62 -14.45 -23.73
C TYR A 322 38.18 -14.51 -23.80
N PRO A 323 38.93 -14.77 -22.71
CA PRO A 323 38.49 -14.73 -21.32
C PRO A 323 38.11 -13.30 -20.94
N LEU A 324 37.15 -13.25 -20.04
CA LEU A 324 36.34 -12.11 -19.67
C LEU A 324 37.08 -11.05 -18.81
N ASN A 325 38.41 -10.95 -18.88
CA ASN A 325 39.16 -9.97 -18.09
C ASN A 325 39.32 -8.66 -18.87
N PRO A 326 38.87 -7.51 -18.33
CA PRO A 326 39.10 -6.20 -18.96
C PRO A 326 40.59 -5.88 -18.90
N LEU A 327 41.12 -5.41 -20.04
CA LEU A 327 42.47 -4.87 -20.13
C LEU A 327 42.41 -3.36 -19.99
N ILE A 328 43.17 -2.82 -19.05
CA ILE A 328 43.27 -1.39 -18.80
C ILE A 328 44.57 -0.87 -19.41
N TYR A 329 44.44 0.19 -20.17
CA TYR A 329 45.53 0.89 -20.82
C TYR A 329 45.63 2.31 -20.25
N LYS A 330 46.86 2.81 -20.16
CA LYS A 330 47.14 4.19 -19.82
C LYS A 330 47.99 4.82 -20.93
N LEU A 331 47.56 5.97 -21.44
CA LEU A 331 48.30 6.78 -22.39
C LEU A 331 48.81 8.05 -21.69
N ASN A 332 50.01 8.49 -22.04
CA ASN A 332 50.56 9.75 -21.54
C ASN A 332 49.87 10.95 -22.22
N PRO A 333 50.17 12.20 -21.83
CA PRO A 333 49.55 13.39 -22.45
C PRO A 333 49.80 13.54 -23.96
N ASP A 334 50.84 12.89 -24.50
CA ASP A 334 51.16 12.83 -25.93
C ASP A 334 50.48 11.63 -26.63
N LEU A 335 49.54 10.99 -25.93
CA LEU A 335 48.75 9.86 -26.38
C LEU A 335 49.59 8.63 -26.75
N GLN A 336 50.77 8.46 -26.15
CA GLN A 336 51.63 7.27 -26.26
C GLN A 336 51.43 6.34 -25.07
N PRO A 337 51.65 5.01 -25.21
CA PRO A 337 51.50 4.08 -24.09
C PRO A 337 52.40 4.45 -22.91
N SER A 338 51.82 4.61 -21.73
CA SER A 338 52.57 4.83 -20.48
C SER A 338 53.13 3.53 -19.90
N TRP A 339 52.49 2.40 -20.21
CA TRP A 339 52.87 1.08 -19.69
C TRP A 339 53.35 0.17 -20.82
N THR A 340 54.27 -0.74 -20.50
CA THR A 340 54.76 -1.74 -21.44
C THR A 340 53.72 -2.83 -21.74
N THR A 341 52.83 -3.10 -20.78
CA THR A 341 51.74 -4.06 -20.88
C THR A 341 50.50 -3.47 -20.23
N PRO A 342 49.29 -3.72 -20.78
CA PRO A 342 48.07 -3.31 -20.11
C PRO A 342 47.89 -4.05 -18.77
N ALA A 343 47.20 -3.42 -17.83
CA ALA A 343 46.82 -4.06 -16.57
C ALA A 343 45.60 -4.95 -16.81
N GLU A 344 45.69 -6.22 -16.46
CA GLU A 344 44.58 -7.17 -16.55
C GLU A 344 43.90 -7.30 -15.19
N ILE A 345 42.59 -7.01 -15.11
CA ILE A 345 41.87 -7.13 -13.85
C ILE A 345 41.42 -8.59 -13.64
N PRO A 346 41.78 -9.26 -12.52
CA PRO A 346 41.69 -10.71 -12.39
C PRO A 346 40.32 -11.18 -11.85
N PHE A 347 39.21 -10.95 -12.57
CA PHE A 347 37.91 -11.52 -12.20
C PHE A 347 37.05 -11.92 -13.41
N TYR A 348 36.16 -12.90 -13.21
CA TYR A 348 35.21 -13.36 -14.22
C TYR A 348 34.06 -12.35 -14.39
N PHE A 349 33.89 -11.86 -15.61
CA PHE A 349 32.82 -10.92 -15.97
C PHE A 349 31.46 -11.62 -15.90
N ASN A 350 30.61 -11.13 -15.00
CA ASN A 350 29.17 -11.17 -15.21
C ASN A 350 28.67 -9.73 -15.09
N TYR A 351 27.91 -9.33 -16.10
CA TYR A 351 27.84 -8.02 -16.76
C TYR A 351 27.28 -6.82 -15.97
N TYR A 352 27.20 -6.85 -14.63
CA TYR A 352 26.15 -6.04 -13.99
C TYR A 352 26.59 -4.74 -13.31
N TYR A 353 27.69 -4.67 -12.55
CA TYR A 353 28.07 -3.42 -11.88
C TYR A 353 29.58 -3.26 -11.70
N ARG A 354 30.18 -2.30 -12.42
CA ARG A 354 31.56 -1.85 -12.23
C ARG A 354 31.60 -0.32 -12.18
N THR A 355 32.43 0.21 -11.30
CA THR A 355 32.72 1.64 -11.24
C THR A 355 34.23 1.85 -11.25
N PHE A 356 34.67 2.87 -11.99
CA PHE A 356 36.06 3.30 -12.01
C PHE A 356 36.18 4.70 -11.43
N ARG A 357 37.29 4.97 -10.75
CA ARG A 357 37.61 6.32 -10.28
C ARG A 357 39.10 6.58 -10.37
N ILE A 358 39.48 7.63 -11.07
CA ILE A 358 40.86 8.12 -11.11
C ILE A 358 41.13 8.89 -9.81
N ALA A 359 42.08 8.40 -9.03
CA ALA A 359 42.52 9.00 -7.78
C ALA A 359 43.32 10.30 -8.02
N ASN A 360 43.51 11.07 -6.96
CA ASN A 360 44.26 12.34 -7.01
C ASN A 360 45.73 12.16 -7.38
N ASP A 361 46.31 10.98 -7.17
CA ASP A 361 47.66 10.60 -7.60
C ASP A 361 47.69 9.93 -8.99
N ASN A 362 46.61 10.07 -9.76
CA ASN A 362 46.38 9.47 -11.08
C ASN A 362 46.34 7.93 -11.09
N SER A 363 46.31 7.25 -9.93
CA SER A 363 46.05 5.81 -9.88
C SER A 363 44.57 5.52 -10.18
N LEU A 364 44.25 4.30 -10.61
CA LEU A 364 42.88 3.93 -10.98
C LEU A 364 42.30 2.97 -9.95
N TYR A 365 41.20 3.35 -9.29
CA TYR A 365 40.37 2.45 -8.51
C TYR A 365 39.31 1.80 -9.38
N SER A 366 38.99 0.53 -9.09
CA SER A 366 37.89 -0.21 -9.69
C SER A 366 37.15 -0.99 -8.62
N ALA A 367 35.83 -0.83 -8.54
CA ALA A 367 34.98 -1.60 -7.64
C ALA A 367 33.93 -2.35 -8.44
N TYR A 368 33.55 -3.54 -7.96
CA TYR A 368 32.56 -4.40 -8.58
C TYR A 368 31.83 -5.24 -7.52
N ILE A 369 30.67 -5.78 -7.89
CA ILE A 369 29.91 -6.72 -7.08
C ILE A 369 30.11 -8.13 -7.65
N ASP A 370 30.61 -9.06 -6.83
CA ASP A 370 30.84 -10.46 -7.20
C ASP A 370 29.62 -11.33 -6.87
N TYR A 371 28.61 -11.33 -7.74
CA TYR A 371 27.37 -12.09 -7.54
C TYR A 371 27.52 -13.62 -7.52
N LEU A 372 28.63 -14.18 -8.04
CA LEU A 372 28.78 -15.63 -8.19
C LEU A 372 29.85 -16.22 -7.25
N GLY A 373 30.46 -15.40 -6.39
CA GLY A 373 31.57 -15.86 -5.55
C GLY A 373 32.71 -16.37 -6.42
N SER A 374 32.96 -15.69 -7.55
CA SER A 374 33.99 -16.06 -8.52
C SER A 374 35.37 -16.19 -7.87
N ASN A 375 35.59 -15.42 -6.81
CA ASN A 375 36.65 -15.62 -5.86
C ASN A 375 36.16 -16.57 -4.75
N GLY A 376 36.45 -17.87 -4.87
CA GLY A 376 35.99 -18.92 -3.93
C GLY A 376 36.43 -18.77 -2.46
N ASN A 377 37.05 -17.64 -2.08
CA ASN A 377 37.32 -17.25 -0.70
C ASN A 377 36.23 -16.34 -0.10
N PHE A 378 35.31 -15.79 -0.90
CA PHE A 378 34.27 -14.86 -0.47
C PHE A 378 32.89 -15.33 -0.92
N PRO A 379 31.82 -15.01 -0.17
CA PRO A 379 30.47 -15.38 -0.54
C PRO A 379 29.97 -14.58 -1.75
N ASN A 380 28.93 -15.12 -2.38
CA ASN A 380 28.19 -14.44 -3.46
C ASN A 380 27.67 -13.06 -2.99
N SER A 381 27.63 -12.10 -3.92
CA SER A 381 27.23 -10.70 -3.72
C SER A 381 28.22 -9.85 -2.89
N SER A 382 29.48 -10.27 -2.78
CA SER A 382 30.54 -9.49 -2.12
C SER A 382 30.90 -8.23 -2.93
N ILE A 383 31.19 -7.12 -2.25
CA ILE A 383 31.73 -5.91 -2.90
C ILE A 383 33.24 -5.98 -2.88
N MET A 384 33.86 -5.88 -4.04
CA MET A 384 35.30 -6.01 -4.21
C MET A 384 35.88 -4.71 -4.76
N LEU A 385 37.03 -4.31 -4.24
CA LEU A 385 37.79 -3.14 -4.71
C LEU A 385 39.19 -3.58 -5.13
N THR A 386 39.72 -3.00 -6.21
CA THR A 386 41.13 -3.07 -6.59
C THR A 386 41.65 -1.67 -6.94
N ARG A 387 42.98 -1.54 -6.96
CA ARG A 387 43.68 -0.30 -7.31
C ARG A 387 44.85 -0.62 -8.23
N ILE A 388 44.94 0.10 -9.34
CA ILE A 388 46.01 -0.02 -10.33
C ILE A 388 46.93 1.21 -10.21
N ASN A 389 48.21 0.95 -10.00
CA ASN A 389 49.21 2.00 -9.84
C ASN A 389 49.44 2.74 -11.15
N SER A 390 49.43 4.07 -11.07
CA SER A 390 49.56 4.94 -12.23
C SER A 390 50.89 4.80 -12.97
N ALA A 391 51.96 4.51 -12.25
CA ALA A 391 53.33 4.53 -12.75
C ALA A 391 53.65 3.35 -13.70
N ASP A 392 53.18 2.15 -13.38
CA ASP A 392 53.62 0.92 -14.05
C ASP A 392 52.46 -0.05 -14.39
N GLY A 393 51.22 0.28 -14.02
CA GLY A 393 50.06 -0.59 -14.23
C GLY A 393 50.02 -1.79 -13.31
N SER A 394 50.89 -1.86 -12.30
CA SER A 394 50.85 -2.92 -11.30
C SER A 394 49.60 -2.82 -10.44
N ILE A 395 49.03 -3.97 -10.08
CA ILE A 395 47.89 -4.02 -9.17
C ILE A 395 48.42 -3.84 -7.74
N ALA A 396 48.03 -2.75 -7.08
CA ALA A 396 48.49 -2.42 -5.72
C ALA A 396 48.00 -3.46 -4.68
N PHE A 397 46.78 -3.96 -4.87
CA PHE A 397 46.23 -5.09 -4.15
C PHE A 397 45.23 -5.81 -5.07
N PRO A 398 45.31 -7.16 -5.19
CA PRO A 398 44.52 -7.90 -6.16
C PRO A 398 43.01 -7.68 -5.95
N PHE A 399 42.58 -7.73 -4.69
CA PHE A 399 41.23 -7.38 -4.28
C PHE A 399 41.16 -7.14 -2.76
N THR A 400 40.35 -6.18 -2.36
CA THR A 400 39.89 -5.97 -0.99
C THR A 400 38.39 -6.22 -0.97
N CYS A 401 37.92 -7.10 -0.08
CA CYS A 401 36.50 -7.26 0.19
C CYS A 401 36.02 -6.09 1.06
N VAL A 402 35.14 -5.26 0.50
CA VAL A 402 34.57 -4.05 1.11
C VAL A 402 33.36 -4.40 1.99
N SER A 403 32.58 -5.40 1.56
CA SER A 403 31.50 -6.03 2.33
C SER A 403 31.34 -7.47 1.86
N SER A 404 31.10 -8.37 2.82
CA SER A 404 30.94 -9.81 2.61
C SER A 404 29.53 -10.31 2.93
N GLN A 405 28.63 -9.42 3.38
CA GLN A 405 27.24 -9.77 3.65
C GLN A 405 26.50 -10.27 2.39
N ILE A 406 25.73 -11.33 2.56
CA ILE A 406 24.99 -12.01 1.48
C ILE A 406 23.59 -11.39 1.31
N PHE A 407 23.56 -10.08 1.16
CA PHE A 407 22.35 -9.33 0.86
C PHE A 407 22.29 -8.99 -0.63
N PRO A 408 21.10 -8.79 -1.22
CA PRO A 408 20.98 -7.98 -2.42
C PRO A 408 21.70 -6.64 -2.22
N LYS A 409 22.62 -6.30 -3.13
CA LYS A 409 23.37 -5.04 -3.12
C LYS A 409 23.32 -4.38 -4.48
N GLY A 410 23.53 -3.07 -4.54
CA GLY A 410 23.63 -2.36 -5.82
C GLY A 410 24.29 -1.00 -5.72
N ALA A 411 24.37 -0.32 -6.87
CA ALA A 411 24.90 1.03 -7.02
C ALA A 411 26.26 1.28 -6.34
N ALA A 412 27.17 0.29 -6.35
CA ALA A 412 28.53 0.48 -5.86
C ALA A 412 29.21 1.62 -6.64
N ARG A 413 29.63 2.67 -5.93
CA ARG A 413 30.27 3.88 -6.48
C ARG A 413 31.49 4.27 -5.66
N ILE A 414 32.52 4.75 -6.36
CA ILE A 414 33.77 5.21 -5.76
C ILE A 414 33.87 6.73 -5.84
N PHE A 415 34.15 7.34 -4.71
CA PHE A 415 34.46 8.76 -4.58
C PHE A 415 35.89 8.93 -4.06
N ASN A 416 36.58 9.95 -4.56
CA ASN A 416 37.89 10.30 -4.05
C ASN A 416 37.72 11.02 -2.71
N SER A 417 38.38 10.52 -1.68
CA SER A 417 38.34 11.09 -0.34
C SER A 417 39.76 11.37 0.13
N SER A 418 40.27 12.55 -0.20
CA SER A 418 41.71 12.87 -0.11
C SER A 418 42.59 11.85 -0.88
N ASP A 419 43.35 11.01 -0.17
CA ASP A 419 44.19 9.95 -0.73
C ASP A 419 43.50 8.57 -0.73
N LYS A 420 42.29 8.46 -0.19
CA LYS A 420 41.54 7.21 0.00
C LYS A 420 40.41 7.07 -1.01
N ALA A 421 39.90 5.84 -1.13
CA ALA A 421 38.65 5.56 -1.82
C ALA A 421 37.51 5.50 -0.80
N LEU A 422 36.46 6.33 -0.96
CA LEU A 422 35.18 6.11 -0.31
C LEU A 422 34.30 5.30 -1.26
N VAL A 423 33.90 4.11 -0.83
CA VAL A 423 32.98 3.24 -1.57
C VAL A 423 31.59 3.39 -0.96
N LEU A 424 30.59 3.76 -1.75
CA LEU A 424 29.18 3.82 -1.38
C LEU A 424 28.40 2.74 -2.11
N TRP A 425 27.43 2.15 -1.44
CA TRP A 425 26.50 1.17 -2.02
C TRP A 425 25.20 1.16 -1.21
N TYR A 426 24.20 0.45 -1.70
CA TYR A 426 23.07 0.06 -0.88
C TYR A 426 23.01 -1.45 -0.65
N ASP A 427 22.48 -1.83 0.50
CA ASP A 427 22.12 -3.19 0.89
C ASP A 427 20.61 -3.27 1.09
N ILE A 428 20.04 -4.42 0.78
CA ILE A 428 18.68 -4.77 1.14
C ILE A 428 18.73 -5.97 2.08
N SER A 429 18.55 -5.74 3.37
CA SER A 429 18.68 -6.75 4.42
C SER A 429 17.33 -6.98 5.10
N ASP A 430 16.76 -8.17 4.98
CA ASP A 430 15.44 -8.49 5.53
C ASP A 430 14.39 -7.42 5.17
N ILE A 431 13.91 -6.68 6.18
CA ILE A 431 12.97 -5.55 6.09
C ILE A 431 13.67 -4.19 6.09
N ASN A 432 14.95 -4.08 5.69
CA ASN A 432 15.68 -2.82 5.67
C ASN A 432 16.32 -2.54 4.32
N PHE A 433 16.21 -1.29 3.88
CA PHE A 433 17.06 -0.74 2.82
C PHE A 433 18.10 0.15 3.50
N GLU A 434 19.38 -0.09 3.23
CA GLU A 434 20.48 0.59 3.91
C GLU A 434 21.48 1.15 2.90
N VAL A 435 21.75 2.46 2.95
CA VAL A 435 22.88 3.04 2.24
C VAL A 435 24.10 2.99 3.14
N ARG A 436 25.16 2.35 2.66
CA ARG A 436 26.38 2.07 3.43
C ARG A 436 27.60 2.67 2.76
N CYS A 437 28.63 2.90 3.56
CA CYS A 437 29.93 3.35 3.09
C CYS A 437 31.09 2.59 3.71
N GLN A 438 32.20 2.59 2.98
CA GLN A 438 33.48 2.08 3.45
C GLN A 438 34.60 2.98 2.98
N LEU A 439 35.60 3.16 3.83
CA LEU A 439 36.79 3.92 3.50
C LEU A 439 37.96 2.96 3.33
N VAL A 440 38.63 3.01 2.18
CA VAL A 440 39.73 2.10 1.85
C VAL A 440 41.01 2.87 1.57
N ALA A 441 42.08 2.50 2.27
CA ALA A 441 43.41 3.08 2.09
C ALA A 441 44.01 2.72 0.72
N PRO A 442 45.02 3.46 0.22
CA PRO A 442 45.79 3.07 -0.96
C PRO A 442 46.42 1.67 -0.88
N SER A 443 46.67 1.17 0.33
CA SER A 443 47.18 -0.19 0.60
C SER A 443 46.11 -1.29 0.45
N GLY A 444 44.83 -0.93 0.29
CA GLY A 444 43.70 -1.86 0.31
C GLY A 444 43.17 -2.15 1.71
N SER A 445 43.69 -1.49 2.75
CA SER A 445 43.21 -1.68 4.13
C SER A 445 41.83 -1.01 4.34
N ILE A 446 40.90 -1.77 4.91
CA ILE A 446 39.59 -1.30 5.37
C ILE A 446 39.77 -0.41 6.62
N LEU A 447 39.08 0.75 6.65
CA LEU A 447 39.27 1.75 7.70
C LEU A 447 38.02 2.02 8.56
N LEU A 448 36.82 1.63 8.11
CA LEU A 448 35.62 1.64 8.94
C LEU A 448 35.32 0.22 9.46
N GLU A 449 34.13 0.03 10.04
CA GLU A 449 33.65 -1.29 10.47
C GLU A 449 33.58 -2.31 9.32
N GLN A 450 33.65 -3.60 9.67
CA GLN A 450 33.90 -4.71 8.73
C GLN A 450 32.92 -4.77 7.56
N GLU A 451 31.64 -4.48 7.78
CA GLU A 451 30.59 -4.52 6.74
C GLU A 451 30.20 -3.13 6.24
N GLY A 452 31.06 -2.14 6.49
CA GLY A 452 30.78 -0.75 6.20
C GLY A 452 29.82 -0.11 7.19
N ARG A 453 29.89 1.21 7.24
CA ARG A 453 29.05 2.06 8.08
C ARG A 453 27.72 2.33 7.41
N THR A 454 26.62 2.09 8.12
CA THR A 454 25.27 2.52 7.69
C THR A 454 25.16 4.04 7.78
N LEU A 455 24.82 4.68 6.67
CA LEU A 455 24.61 6.13 6.56
C LEU A 455 23.14 6.50 6.65
N GLN A 456 22.29 5.76 5.95
CA GLN A 456 20.85 5.88 6.01
C GLN A 456 20.25 4.48 6.02
N TYR A 457 19.08 4.36 6.65
CA TYR A 457 18.27 3.17 6.53
C TYR A 457 16.78 3.52 6.56
N ARG A 458 15.97 2.63 5.99
CA ARG A 458 14.51 2.67 6.03
C ARG A 458 13.97 1.25 6.23
N HIS A 459 12.93 1.12 7.07
CA HIS A 459 12.20 -0.13 7.20
C HIS A 459 11.31 -0.32 5.97
N THR A 460 11.63 -1.34 5.19
CA THR A 460 10.93 -1.79 3.99
C THR A 460 10.14 -3.06 4.28
N GLY A 461 9.46 -3.62 3.29
CA GLY A 461 8.63 -4.82 3.45
C GLY A 461 7.15 -4.50 3.56
N SER A 462 6.34 -5.46 3.17
CA SER A 462 4.94 -5.24 2.81
C SER A 462 4.03 -6.04 3.71
N VAL A 463 3.06 -5.36 4.34
CA VAL A 463 2.06 -6.03 5.16
C VAL A 463 1.15 -6.88 4.27
N ASN A 464 1.17 -8.20 4.46
CA ASN A 464 0.41 -9.16 3.67
C ASN A 464 -0.94 -9.54 4.29
N ASN A 465 -0.98 -9.62 5.61
CA ASN A 465 -2.15 -10.02 6.38
C ASN A 465 -2.06 -9.40 7.77
N TYR A 466 -3.19 -9.24 8.43
CA TYR A 466 -3.22 -8.85 9.83
C TYR A 466 -4.50 -9.32 10.52
N GLN A 467 -4.44 -9.40 11.85
CA GLN A 467 -5.60 -9.53 12.71
C GLN A 467 -5.48 -8.59 13.91
N VAL A 468 -6.61 -8.28 14.54
CA VAL A 468 -6.66 -7.33 15.64
C VAL A 468 -7.57 -7.82 16.77
N VAL A 469 -7.17 -7.57 18.02
CA VAL A 469 -7.97 -7.80 19.22
C VAL A 469 -8.07 -6.53 20.06
N ASN A 470 -9.24 -6.32 20.68
CA ASN A 470 -9.44 -5.25 21.65
C ASN A 470 -8.69 -5.59 22.94
N LEU A 471 -8.06 -4.58 23.54
CA LEU A 471 -7.50 -4.64 24.88
C LEU A 471 -8.18 -3.59 25.76
N PRO A 472 -8.17 -3.74 27.11
CA PRO A 472 -8.71 -2.72 28.00
C PRO A 472 -8.10 -1.32 27.79
N GLN A 473 -6.85 -1.24 27.33
CA GLN A 473 -6.11 0.00 27.10
C GLN A 473 -6.13 0.48 25.64
N GLY A 474 -6.72 -0.28 24.71
CA GLY A 474 -6.68 0.03 23.28
C GLY A 474 -6.81 -1.23 22.43
N ALA A 475 -5.82 -1.52 21.58
CA ALA A 475 -5.85 -2.69 20.70
C ALA A 475 -4.47 -3.28 20.44
N CYS A 476 -4.43 -4.58 20.14
CA CYS A 476 -3.23 -5.26 19.66
C CYS A 476 -3.42 -5.70 18.21
N TYR A 477 -2.51 -5.28 17.35
CA TYR A 477 -2.42 -5.63 15.94
C TYR A 477 -1.32 -6.68 15.78
N VAL A 478 -1.63 -7.78 15.10
CA VAL A 478 -0.65 -8.81 14.71
C VAL A 478 -0.69 -8.90 13.20
N TYR A 479 0.46 -8.75 12.54
CA TYR A 479 0.54 -8.62 11.09
C TYR A 479 1.73 -9.39 10.51
N GLU A 480 1.56 -9.83 9.27
CA GLU A 480 2.58 -10.49 8.46
C GLU A 480 3.32 -9.44 7.63
N ILE A 481 4.64 -9.32 7.79
CA ILE A 481 5.49 -8.52 6.91
C ILE A 481 6.18 -9.48 5.95
N MET A 482 6.00 -9.25 4.64
CA MET A 482 6.84 -9.84 3.61
C MET A 482 8.03 -8.95 3.37
N ASP A 483 9.21 -9.48 3.63
CA ASP A 483 10.46 -8.79 3.42
C ASP A 483 10.83 -8.72 1.92
N THR A 484 11.89 -7.99 1.61
CA THR A 484 12.34 -7.80 0.22
C THR A 484 12.96 -9.04 -0.43
N CYS A 485 13.19 -10.08 0.37
CA CYS A 485 13.67 -11.40 -0.04
C CYS A 485 12.52 -12.43 -0.10
N PHE A 486 11.26 -11.98 0.00
CA PHE A 486 10.04 -12.78 0.00
C PHE A 486 9.87 -13.71 1.21
N ASN A 487 10.60 -13.46 2.31
CA ASN A 487 10.34 -14.15 3.56
C ASN A 487 9.19 -13.45 4.29
N LEU A 488 8.31 -14.26 4.88
CA LEU A 488 7.18 -13.76 5.65
C LEU A 488 7.51 -13.86 7.15
N LYS A 489 7.31 -12.78 7.89
CA LYS A 489 7.56 -12.71 9.33
C LYS A 489 6.38 -12.10 10.07
N LEU A 490 6.17 -12.52 11.31
CA LEU A 490 5.10 -12.00 12.15
C LEU A 490 5.60 -10.85 13.02
N TYR A 491 4.82 -9.78 13.04
CA TYR A 491 5.05 -8.59 13.84
C TYR A 491 3.79 -8.27 14.65
N TYR A 492 3.95 -7.53 15.73
CA TYR A 492 2.83 -7.03 16.52
C TYR A 492 3.07 -5.62 17.05
N GLN A 493 1.99 -4.87 17.20
CA GLN A 493 1.97 -3.51 17.74
C GLN A 493 0.79 -3.38 18.70
N ILE A 494 1.02 -2.73 19.84
CA ILE A 494 -0.05 -2.37 20.76
C ILE A 494 -0.24 -0.86 20.69
N CYS A 495 -1.48 -0.44 20.49
CA CYS A 495 -1.84 0.98 20.49
C CYS A 495 -2.80 1.28 21.63
N ASP A 496 -2.75 2.51 22.12
CA ASP A 496 -3.73 3.00 23.08
C ASP A 496 -5.08 3.36 22.40
N ASP A 497 -6.06 3.82 23.19
CA ASP A 497 -7.35 4.32 22.70
C ASP A 497 -7.23 5.56 21.77
N ASN A 498 -6.07 6.19 21.64
CA ASN A 498 -5.81 7.25 20.66
C ASN A 498 -5.00 6.75 19.47
N LEU A 499 -4.86 5.43 19.31
CA LEU A 499 -4.02 4.76 18.31
C LEU A 499 -2.52 5.07 18.42
N SER A 500 -2.06 5.67 19.52
CA SER A 500 -0.64 5.92 19.71
C SER A 500 0.11 4.58 19.92
N PRO A 501 1.12 4.25 19.09
CA PRO A 501 1.87 3.01 19.22
C PRO A 501 2.68 2.98 20.53
N LEU A 502 2.67 1.84 21.22
CA LEU A 502 3.27 1.66 22.55
C LEU A 502 4.55 0.81 22.54
N LEU A 503 4.81 0.05 21.47
CA LEU A 503 5.97 -0.87 21.38
C LEU A 503 7.13 -0.35 20.54
N GLY A 504 7.07 0.92 20.11
CA GLY A 504 8.02 1.55 19.18
C GLY A 504 7.32 1.93 17.87
N GLU A 505 8.06 2.58 16.96
CA GLU A 505 7.50 3.16 15.73
C GLU A 505 6.93 2.10 14.75
N TYR A 506 7.45 0.87 14.78
CA TYR A 506 7.13 -0.17 13.77
C TYR A 506 6.68 -1.52 14.36
N GLY A 507 6.44 -1.59 15.67
CA GLY A 507 6.10 -2.82 16.39
C GLY A 507 7.31 -3.71 16.67
N ILE A 508 7.06 -4.95 17.08
CA ILE A 508 8.07 -5.93 17.48
C ILE A 508 7.88 -7.22 16.66
N GLU A 509 8.98 -7.79 16.15
CA GLU A 509 8.96 -9.11 15.52
C GLU A 509 8.65 -10.20 16.55
N LEU A 510 7.70 -11.09 16.25
CA LEU A 510 7.25 -12.14 17.15
C LEU A 510 8.33 -13.19 17.43
N ASN A 511 9.12 -13.55 16.42
CA ASN A 511 10.11 -14.63 16.48
C ASN A 511 11.45 -14.22 15.84
N PRO A 512 12.20 -13.26 16.41
CA PRO A 512 13.40 -12.69 15.78
C PRO A 512 14.55 -13.69 15.56
N ASP A 513 14.58 -14.79 16.32
CA ASP A 513 15.60 -15.84 16.18
C ASP A 513 15.22 -16.91 15.13
N SER A 514 14.04 -16.81 14.52
CA SER A 514 13.55 -17.76 13.52
C SER A 514 14.09 -17.40 12.15
N SER A 515 14.52 -18.38 11.35
CA SER A 515 14.83 -18.20 9.93
C SER A 515 13.73 -18.73 9.00
N GLU A 516 12.61 -19.19 9.56
CA GLU A 516 11.50 -19.77 8.80
C GLU A 516 10.50 -18.69 8.39
N ALA A 517 9.78 -18.92 7.30
CA ALA A 517 8.66 -18.07 6.91
C ALA A 517 7.44 -18.37 7.80
N GLU A 518 6.64 -17.36 8.15
CA GLU A 518 5.60 -17.43 9.17
C GLU A 518 4.26 -16.82 8.69
N TRP A 519 3.16 -17.57 8.73
CA TRP A 519 1.82 -17.13 8.32
C TRP A 519 0.84 -17.10 9.49
N LEU A 520 0.22 -15.94 9.72
CA LEU A 520 -0.80 -15.73 10.72
C LEU A 520 -2.08 -16.51 10.35
N LYS A 521 -2.61 -17.28 11.29
CA LYS A 521 -3.87 -18.03 11.10
C LYS A 521 -5.00 -17.47 11.94
N LYS A 522 -4.79 -17.29 13.25
CA LYS A 522 -5.83 -16.75 14.12
C LYS A 522 -5.24 -16.12 15.37
N ILE A 523 -5.85 -15.04 15.84
CA ILE A 523 -5.57 -14.49 17.16
C ILE A 523 -6.82 -14.51 18.05
N ILE A 524 -6.62 -14.55 19.37
CA ILE A 524 -7.70 -14.48 20.35
C ILE A 524 -7.25 -13.74 21.60
N LEU A 525 -8.19 -13.06 22.26
CA LEU A 525 -8.01 -12.48 23.58
C LEU A 525 -8.46 -13.49 24.64
N THR A 526 -7.61 -13.77 25.63
CA THR A 526 -7.98 -14.59 26.79
C THR A 526 -8.64 -13.73 27.88
N PRO A 527 -9.37 -14.32 28.83
CA PRO A 527 -9.93 -13.60 29.98
C PRO A 527 -8.88 -12.87 30.84
N GLN A 528 -7.61 -13.28 30.79
CA GLN A 528 -6.48 -12.62 31.44
C GLN A 528 -5.93 -11.43 30.63
N ASN A 529 -6.57 -11.05 29.53
CA ASN A 529 -6.10 -10.08 28.55
C ASN A 529 -4.77 -10.46 27.86
N GLN A 530 -4.47 -11.76 27.76
CA GLN A 530 -3.35 -12.23 26.94
C GLN A 530 -3.82 -12.42 25.50
N ILE A 531 -2.90 -12.26 24.55
CA ILE A 531 -3.18 -12.46 23.13
C ILE A 531 -2.56 -13.79 22.71
N GLY A 532 -3.40 -14.78 22.43
CA GLY A 532 -2.99 -16.05 21.85
C GLY A 532 -2.90 -15.94 20.34
N ILE A 533 -1.78 -16.38 19.75
CA ILE A 533 -1.45 -16.24 18.34
C ILE A 533 -1.21 -17.64 17.76
N LEU A 534 -2.03 -18.04 16.80
CA LEU A 534 -1.90 -19.27 16.03
C LEU A 534 -1.31 -18.95 14.66
N TYR A 535 -0.23 -19.63 14.29
CA TYR A 535 0.48 -19.39 13.03
C TYR A 535 1.16 -20.65 12.48
N LEU A 536 1.41 -20.65 11.17
CA LEU A 536 2.22 -21.68 10.51
C LEU A 536 3.64 -21.19 10.31
N THR A 537 4.62 -22.09 10.37
CA THR A 537 5.98 -21.86 9.87
C THR A 537 6.31 -22.78 8.71
N GLN A 538 7.22 -22.40 7.81
CA GLN A 538 7.77 -23.23 6.74
C GLN A 538 9.29 -23.29 6.85
N ASN A 539 9.83 -24.50 6.96
CA ASN A 539 11.28 -24.70 6.96
C ASN A 539 11.86 -24.84 5.55
N ALA A 540 13.19 -24.90 5.46
CA ALA A 540 13.92 -25.01 4.19
C ALA A 540 13.65 -26.30 3.40
N GLN A 541 12.94 -27.28 3.98
CA GLN A 541 12.52 -28.52 3.32
C GLN A 541 11.03 -28.49 2.89
N ASP A 542 10.42 -27.32 2.84
CA ASP A 542 9.00 -27.11 2.52
C ASP A 542 8.03 -27.84 3.46
N VAL A 543 8.46 -28.05 4.72
CA VAL A 543 7.60 -28.64 5.75
C VAL A 543 6.92 -27.53 6.55
N PHE A 544 5.60 -27.51 6.51
CA PHE A 544 4.80 -26.58 7.30
C PHE A 544 4.56 -27.12 8.72
N SER A 545 4.62 -26.26 9.74
CA SER A 545 4.32 -26.65 11.13
C SER A 545 3.45 -25.60 11.81
N LEU A 546 2.46 -26.04 12.60
CA LEU A 546 1.50 -25.17 13.29
C LEU A 546 1.98 -24.89 14.73
N TYR A 547 2.08 -23.61 15.09
CA TYR A 547 2.55 -23.12 16.38
C TYR A 547 1.51 -22.23 17.06
N TYR A 548 1.55 -22.24 18.39
CA TYR A 548 0.81 -21.32 19.25
C TYR A 548 1.78 -20.53 20.14
N GLN A 549 1.68 -19.20 20.07
CA GLN A 549 2.45 -18.24 20.86
C GLN A 549 1.52 -17.35 21.68
N VAL A 550 2.02 -16.76 22.76
CA VAL A 550 1.25 -15.86 23.62
C VAL A 550 2.06 -14.62 23.93
N ILE A 551 1.42 -13.46 23.80
CA ILE A 551 1.93 -12.19 24.30
C ILE A 551 1.00 -11.67 25.40
N ASP A 552 1.55 -10.97 26.39
CA ASP A 552 0.73 -10.26 27.37
C ASP A 552 0.23 -8.90 26.85
N ASN A 553 -0.58 -8.22 27.65
CA ASN A 553 -1.16 -6.93 27.30
C ASN A 553 -0.15 -5.77 27.27
N THR A 554 1.12 -6.01 27.65
CA THR A 554 2.22 -5.05 27.53
C THR A 554 3.10 -5.32 26.32
N GLY A 555 2.85 -6.40 25.58
CA GLY A 555 3.65 -6.83 24.43
C GLY A 555 4.82 -7.74 24.79
N THR A 556 4.83 -8.35 25.98
CA THR A 556 5.87 -9.31 26.34
C THR A 556 5.50 -10.70 25.86
N VAL A 557 6.39 -11.36 25.10
CA VAL A 557 6.24 -12.77 24.68
C VAL A 557 6.40 -13.70 25.90
N LEU A 558 5.41 -14.57 26.13
CA LEU A 558 5.33 -15.41 27.32
C LEU A 558 5.90 -16.82 27.13
N LEU A 559 5.92 -17.36 25.91
CA LEU A 559 6.47 -18.70 25.64
C LEU A 559 7.81 -18.57 24.91
N PRO A 560 8.83 -19.38 25.29
CA PRO A 560 10.16 -19.27 24.72
C PRO A 560 10.22 -19.71 23.26
N GLY A 561 11.14 -19.12 22.49
CA GLY A 561 11.32 -19.45 21.07
C GLY A 561 10.04 -19.23 20.26
N ARG A 562 9.67 -20.21 19.44
CA ARG A 562 8.45 -20.21 18.60
C ARG A 562 7.16 -20.60 19.34
N GLY A 563 7.20 -20.68 20.67
CA GLY A 563 6.07 -21.15 21.46
C GLY A 563 5.83 -22.65 21.34
N ILE A 564 4.56 -23.06 21.36
CA ILE A 564 4.14 -24.46 21.45
C ILE A 564 3.86 -25.03 20.06
N LEU A 565 4.56 -26.10 19.70
CA LEU A 565 4.30 -26.86 18.49
C LEU A 565 2.99 -27.66 18.64
N ILE A 566 1.98 -27.31 17.85
CA ILE A 566 0.67 -27.97 17.81
C ILE A 566 0.70 -29.19 16.88
N LYS A 567 1.29 -29.02 15.69
CA LYS A 567 1.39 -30.06 14.66
C LYS A 567 2.61 -29.86 13.77
N GLU A 568 3.44 -30.90 13.63
CA GLU A 568 4.49 -30.97 12.61
C GLU A 568 3.93 -31.40 11.25
N ALA A 569 4.56 -30.96 10.16
CA ALA A 569 4.30 -31.41 8.80
C ALA A 569 2.82 -31.33 8.38
N VAL A 570 2.30 -30.12 8.32
CA VAL A 570 0.98 -29.82 7.77
C VAL A 570 1.03 -29.88 6.25
N THR A 571 0.05 -30.54 5.63
CA THR A 571 0.07 -30.88 4.21
C THR A 571 -0.38 -29.75 3.28
N ASN A 572 -1.19 -28.80 3.78
CA ASN A 572 -1.60 -27.62 3.03
C ASN A 572 -1.74 -26.40 3.95
N PRO A 573 -1.00 -25.30 3.69
CA PRO A 573 -1.11 -24.08 4.49
C PRO A 573 -2.45 -23.35 4.34
N ASN A 574 -3.26 -23.70 3.32
CA ASN A 574 -4.54 -23.07 3.02
C ASN A 574 -5.75 -23.74 3.67
N TYR A 575 -5.55 -24.78 4.49
CA TYR A 575 -6.66 -25.40 5.23
C TYR A 575 -7.26 -24.48 6.28
N ASN A 576 -8.46 -24.83 6.74
CA ASN A 576 -9.12 -24.06 7.78
C ASN A 576 -8.48 -24.35 9.15
N TYR A 577 -8.16 -23.28 9.89
CA TYR A 577 -7.66 -23.33 11.27
C TYR A 577 -8.57 -22.45 12.13
N GLN A 578 -9.10 -23.02 13.21
CA GLN A 578 -9.95 -22.32 14.14
C GLN A 578 -9.38 -22.41 15.55
N MET A 579 -9.62 -21.37 16.33
CA MET A 579 -9.18 -21.23 17.72
C MET A 579 -10.26 -20.48 18.50
N THR A 580 -10.54 -20.93 19.72
CA THR A 580 -11.48 -20.32 20.66
C THR A 580 -10.94 -20.45 22.09
N CYS A 581 -11.47 -19.65 23.02
CA CYS A 581 -11.14 -19.70 24.43
C CYS A 581 -12.40 -20.01 25.25
N VAL A 582 -12.30 -20.94 26.21
CA VAL A 582 -13.39 -21.37 27.11
C VAL A 582 -12.81 -21.62 28.48
N ASP A 583 -13.31 -20.97 29.52
CA ASP A 583 -12.87 -21.19 30.91
C ASP A 583 -11.32 -21.19 31.06
N ASP A 584 -10.65 -20.24 30.38
CA ASP A 584 -9.18 -20.10 30.30
C ASP A 584 -8.43 -21.17 29.49
N ASP A 585 -9.14 -22.14 28.92
CA ASP A 585 -8.58 -23.07 27.96
C ASP A 585 -8.60 -22.50 26.56
N ILE A 586 -7.59 -22.84 25.77
CA ILE A 586 -7.57 -22.59 24.33
C ILE A 586 -7.87 -23.91 23.62
N ILE A 587 -8.87 -23.89 22.74
CA ILE A 587 -9.17 -25.02 21.87
C ILE A 587 -8.82 -24.61 20.45
N ILE A 588 -7.91 -25.36 19.84
CA ILE A 588 -7.45 -25.20 18.46
C ILE A 588 -7.99 -26.38 17.65
N ALA A 589 -8.58 -26.13 16.49
CA ALA A 589 -9.05 -27.15 15.56
C ALA A 589 -8.52 -26.86 14.14
N TRP A 590 -8.20 -27.91 13.38
CA TRP A 590 -7.70 -27.79 12.01
C TRP A 590 -8.07 -29.00 11.16
N GLU A 591 -8.03 -28.82 9.84
CA GLU A 591 -8.26 -29.88 8.86
C GLU A 591 -6.96 -30.60 8.48
N GLU A 592 -7.06 -31.90 8.22
CA GLU A 592 -5.94 -32.72 7.73
C GLU A 592 -6.43 -33.67 6.62
N ILE A 593 -5.73 -33.67 5.48
CA ILE A 593 -6.01 -34.60 4.37
C ILE A 593 -5.14 -35.85 4.48
N TYR A 594 -5.80 -37.01 4.43
CA TYR A 594 -5.14 -38.30 4.27
C TYR A 594 -5.17 -38.73 2.80
N SER A 595 -4.05 -38.51 2.11
CA SER A 595 -3.88 -38.76 0.66
C SER A 595 -4.16 -40.20 0.23
N LEU A 596 -3.94 -41.18 1.11
CA LEU A 596 -4.22 -42.60 0.83
C LEU A 596 -5.72 -42.94 0.84
N LEU A 597 -6.54 -42.14 1.53
CA LEU A 597 -7.97 -42.36 1.70
C LEU A 597 -8.81 -41.34 0.94
N ASN A 598 -8.19 -40.26 0.44
CA ASN A 598 -8.87 -39.09 -0.12
C ASN A 598 -9.97 -38.56 0.80
N THR A 599 -9.70 -38.51 2.10
CA THR A 599 -10.63 -38.02 3.12
C THR A 599 -9.97 -36.95 3.98
N THR A 600 -10.71 -35.91 4.30
CA THR A 600 -10.35 -34.89 5.29
C THR A 600 -10.84 -35.31 6.68
N ILE A 601 -9.99 -35.13 7.70
CA ILE A 601 -10.36 -35.26 9.12
C ILE A 601 -10.17 -33.94 9.84
N ILE A 602 -10.96 -33.72 10.89
CA ILE A 602 -10.81 -32.56 11.77
C ILE A 602 -10.11 -33.01 13.05
N ARG A 603 -8.96 -32.40 13.32
CA ARG A 603 -8.21 -32.58 14.57
C ARG A 603 -8.33 -31.35 15.44
N GLY A 604 -7.92 -31.49 16.70
CA GLY A 604 -7.72 -30.37 17.57
C GLY A 604 -6.70 -30.62 18.67
N GLN A 605 -6.43 -29.57 19.42
CA GLN A 605 -5.58 -29.55 20.61
C GLN A 605 -6.24 -28.65 21.65
N ARG A 606 -6.24 -29.07 22.91
CA ARG A 606 -6.66 -28.24 24.05
C ARG A 606 -5.42 -27.81 24.82
N LEU A 607 -5.31 -26.52 25.10
CA LEU A 607 -4.26 -25.94 25.93
C LEU A 607 -4.90 -25.43 27.22
N HIS A 608 -4.44 -25.94 28.37
CA HIS A 608 -4.82 -25.42 29.69
C HIS A 608 -3.59 -24.77 30.30
N ASN A 609 -3.67 -23.49 30.69
CA ASN A 609 -2.52 -22.72 31.17
C ASN A 609 -1.30 -22.81 30.23
N ASN A 610 -1.52 -22.69 28.91
CA ASN A 610 -0.50 -22.83 27.87
C ASN A 610 0.26 -24.18 27.90
N LEU A 611 -0.40 -25.27 28.33
CA LEU A 611 0.13 -26.62 28.26
C LEU A 611 -0.77 -27.51 27.40
N PRO A 612 -0.24 -28.22 26.38
CA PRO A 612 -0.99 -29.22 25.62
C PRO A 612 -1.57 -30.30 26.52
N GLN A 613 -2.86 -30.56 26.36
CA GLN A 613 -3.58 -31.58 27.13
C GLN A 613 -3.67 -32.92 26.37
N TRP A 614 -3.52 -32.90 25.05
CA TRP A 614 -3.52 -34.10 24.20
C TRP A 614 -2.16 -34.31 23.54
N ASP A 615 -1.93 -35.53 23.05
CA ASP A 615 -0.66 -35.94 22.42
C ASP A 615 -0.23 -35.00 21.27
N ALA A 616 1.06 -35.04 20.95
CA ALA A 616 1.64 -34.28 19.84
C ALA A 616 0.91 -34.60 18.52
N GLY A 617 0.50 -33.56 17.79
CA GLY A 617 -0.35 -33.68 16.60
C GLY A 617 -1.86 -33.77 16.89
N GLY A 618 -2.26 -33.59 18.15
CA GLY A 618 -3.65 -33.43 18.55
C GLY A 618 -4.52 -34.68 18.47
N LYS A 619 -5.77 -34.51 18.84
CA LYS A 619 -6.80 -35.56 18.85
C LYS A 619 -7.73 -35.42 17.65
N ILE A 620 -8.21 -36.55 17.12
CA ILE A 620 -9.26 -36.55 16.09
C ILE A 620 -10.57 -36.12 16.76
N LEU A 621 -11.10 -34.96 16.36
CA LEU A 621 -12.38 -34.44 16.86
C LEU A 621 -13.54 -34.91 15.98
N LYS A 622 -13.31 -35.01 14.67
CA LYS A 622 -14.28 -35.56 13.71
C LYS A 622 -13.56 -36.26 12.55
N GLN A 623 -14.11 -37.40 12.16
CA GLN A 623 -13.75 -38.13 10.96
C GLN A 623 -15.02 -38.67 10.34
N SER A 624 -15.11 -38.59 9.02
CA SER A 624 -16.20 -39.14 8.24
C SER A 624 -15.68 -40.22 7.30
N THR A 625 -16.40 -41.33 7.22
CA THR A 625 -16.12 -42.43 6.28
C THR A 625 -17.46 -42.96 5.77
N PRO A 626 -17.77 -42.96 4.46
CA PRO A 626 -16.91 -42.61 3.31
C PRO A 626 -16.93 -41.12 2.89
N TYR A 627 -17.56 -40.24 3.66
CA TYR A 627 -17.72 -38.81 3.34
C TYR A 627 -16.47 -38.00 3.71
N GLU A 628 -16.19 -36.91 3.01
CA GLU A 628 -15.20 -35.91 3.43
C GLU A 628 -15.83 -35.02 4.51
N CYS A 629 -15.03 -34.56 5.49
CA CYS A 629 -15.51 -33.61 6.50
C CYS A 629 -14.63 -32.36 6.55
N SER A 630 -15.25 -31.19 6.62
CA SER A 630 -14.57 -29.90 6.65
C SER A 630 -14.96 -29.11 7.89
N LEU A 631 -13.97 -28.40 8.44
CA LEU A 631 -14.14 -27.55 9.61
C LEU A 631 -14.85 -26.28 9.16
N VAL A 632 -16.00 -26.00 9.76
CA VAL A 632 -16.76 -24.77 9.49
C VAL A 632 -16.44 -23.71 10.55
N ASN A 633 -16.56 -24.08 11.83
CA ASN A 633 -16.31 -23.17 12.94
C ASN A 633 -16.02 -23.92 14.25
N ILE A 634 -15.44 -23.22 15.23
CA ILE A 634 -15.41 -23.66 16.63
C ILE A 634 -15.88 -22.50 17.51
N CYS A 635 -16.93 -22.74 18.29
CA CYS A 635 -17.53 -21.74 19.16
C CYS A 635 -17.61 -22.33 20.57
N GLU A 636 -16.80 -21.79 21.48
CA GLU A 636 -16.49 -22.44 22.75
C GLU A 636 -16.11 -23.92 22.59
N ASN A 637 -16.81 -24.84 23.26
CA ASN A 637 -16.56 -26.28 23.11
C ASN A 637 -17.45 -26.92 22.03
N TYR A 638 -18.10 -26.15 21.17
CA TYR A 638 -18.89 -26.68 20.07
C TYR A 638 -18.10 -26.66 18.76
N LEU A 639 -17.94 -27.85 18.19
CA LEU A 639 -17.40 -28.04 16.85
C LEU A 639 -18.54 -27.98 15.84
N VAL A 640 -18.38 -27.13 14.82
CA VAL A 640 -19.29 -27.02 13.67
C VAL A 640 -18.54 -27.48 12.43
N TYR A 641 -19.13 -28.42 11.70
CA TYR A 641 -18.50 -29.05 10.55
C TYR A 641 -19.54 -29.36 9.47
N ASP A 642 -19.07 -29.57 8.25
CA ASP A 642 -19.85 -30.20 7.19
C ASP A 642 -19.25 -31.56 6.82
N ASP A 643 -20.13 -32.46 6.40
CA ASP A 643 -19.82 -33.74 5.81
C ASP A 643 -20.37 -33.72 4.37
N HIS A 644 -19.53 -34.01 3.39
CA HIS A 644 -19.93 -33.97 1.99
C HIS A 644 -19.51 -35.21 1.18
N SER A 645 -20.33 -35.55 0.20
CA SER A 645 -20.02 -36.45 -0.91
C SER A 645 -20.17 -35.70 -2.25
N TYR A 646 -19.85 -36.39 -3.35
CA TYR A 646 -20.08 -35.88 -4.70
C TYR A 646 -21.50 -35.34 -4.97
N THR A 647 -22.51 -35.69 -4.17
CA THR A 647 -23.91 -35.27 -4.41
C THR A 647 -24.64 -34.70 -3.19
N ASN A 648 -24.10 -34.79 -1.96
CA ASN A 648 -24.80 -34.39 -0.74
C ASN A 648 -23.87 -33.62 0.21
N TYR A 649 -24.40 -32.60 0.89
CA TYR A 649 -23.75 -31.91 2.02
C TYR A 649 -24.63 -32.06 3.27
N SER A 650 -24.03 -32.33 4.42
CA SER A 650 -24.71 -32.47 5.72
C SER A 650 -23.93 -31.71 6.77
N TYR A 651 -24.58 -30.81 7.51
CA TYR A 651 -23.90 -30.00 8.52
C TYR A 651 -24.19 -30.54 9.91
N GLY A 652 -23.14 -30.58 10.72
CA GLY A 652 -23.16 -31.14 12.06
C GLY A 652 -22.65 -30.19 13.11
N ILE A 653 -23.16 -30.41 14.33
CA ILE A 653 -22.70 -29.73 15.54
C ILE A 653 -22.49 -30.78 16.61
N ARG A 654 -21.33 -30.69 17.22
CA ARG A 654 -20.91 -31.58 18.29
C ARG A 654 -20.35 -30.76 19.42
N LYS A 655 -20.88 -30.97 20.63
CA LYS A 655 -20.26 -30.47 21.85
C LYS A 655 -19.10 -31.38 22.23
N LEU A 656 -17.98 -30.79 22.61
CA LEU A 656 -16.76 -31.47 23.03
C LEU A 656 -16.67 -31.48 24.55
N ASP A 657 -16.33 -32.64 25.13
CA ASP A 657 -15.92 -32.73 26.53
C ASP A 657 -14.48 -32.21 26.75
N THR A 658 -14.03 -32.22 28.00
CA THR A 658 -12.67 -31.79 28.37
C THR A 658 -11.56 -32.61 27.72
N ASP A 659 -11.86 -33.84 27.31
CA ASP A 659 -10.94 -34.74 26.62
C ASP A 659 -11.03 -34.59 25.10
N GLY A 660 -11.90 -33.72 24.57
CA GLY A 660 -12.13 -33.54 23.13
C GLY A 660 -12.93 -34.67 22.48
N ASN A 661 -13.59 -35.53 23.26
CA ASN A 661 -14.56 -36.49 22.74
C ASN A 661 -15.93 -35.81 22.57
N PRO A 662 -16.87 -36.43 21.84
CA PRO A 662 -18.28 -36.04 21.91
C PRO A 662 -18.74 -36.05 23.37
N ASP A 663 -19.24 -34.91 23.85
CA ASP A 663 -19.81 -34.79 25.19
C ASP A 663 -20.99 -35.77 25.31
N PRO A 664 -20.96 -36.74 26.25
CA PRO A 664 -22.01 -37.75 26.36
C PRO A 664 -23.37 -37.16 26.77
N SER A 665 -23.40 -35.91 27.26
CA SER A 665 -24.64 -35.19 27.51
C SER A 665 -25.29 -34.62 26.24
N TRP A 666 -24.55 -34.53 25.14
CA TRP A 666 -25.04 -34.08 23.83
C TRP A 666 -25.73 -35.23 23.09
N LEU A 667 -27.06 -35.22 23.11
CA LEU A 667 -27.93 -36.28 22.57
C LEU A 667 -28.15 -36.18 21.06
N LEU A 668 -27.81 -35.05 20.43
CA LEU A 668 -27.89 -34.89 18.99
C LEU A 668 -26.82 -35.76 18.34
N THR A 669 -27.24 -36.72 17.53
CA THR A 669 -26.38 -37.84 17.10
C THR A 669 -25.33 -37.47 16.05
N ASP A 670 -25.40 -36.28 15.43
CA ASP A 670 -24.27 -35.57 14.78
C ASP A 670 -24.74 -34.47 13.80
N TYR A 671 -25.98 -34.53 13.29
CA TYR A 671 -26.45 -33.63 12.21
C TYR A 671 -27.66 -32.78 12.62
N ILE A 672 -27.64 -31.51 12.24
CA ILE A 672 -28.78 -30.59 12.38
C ILE A 672 -29.88 -30.95 11.36
N THR A 673 -29.49 -31.45 10.18
CA THR A 673 -30.38 -31.80 9.07
C THR A 673 -29.86 -33.02 8.30
N SER A 674 -30.76 -33.86 7.74
CA SER A 674 -30.41 -34.97 6.83
C SER A 674 -31.19 -34.87 5.51
N GLY A 675 -30.54 -34.88 4.33
CA GLY A 675 -31.24 -34.91 3.02
C GLY A 675 -30.37 -34.64 1.78
N THR A 676 -30.97 -34.81 0.58
CA THR A 676 -30.38 -34.63 -0.78
C THR A 676 -30.38 -33.18 -1.30
N HIS A 677 -30.32 -32.19 -0.41
CA HIS A 677 -30.32 -30.78 -0.79
C HIS A 677 -29.12 -30.07 -0.18
N SER A 678 -28.56 -29.08 -0.89
CA SER A 678 -27.39 -28.32 -0.45
C SER A 678 -27.81 -27.42 0.71
N PHE A 679 -27.41 -27.78 1.92
CA PHE A 679 -27.55 -26.91 3.09
C PHE A 679 -26.28 -26.04 3.19
N LEU A 680 -26.36 -24.83 3.72
CA LEU A 680 -25.17 -24.03 4.06
C LEU A 680 -25.38 -23.46 5.46
N ILE A 681 -24.51 -23.81 6.41
CA ILE A 681 -24.43 -23.04 7.66
C ILE A 681 -23.86 -21.67 7.29
N GLN A 682 -24.61 -20.63 7.63
CA GLN A 682 -24.22 -19.24 7.35
C GLN A 682 -23.56 -18.60 8.57
N SER A 683 -24.02 -18.95 9.78
CA SER A 683 -23.48 -18.41 11.03
C SER A 683 -23.91 -19.28 12.22
N CYS A 684 -23.11 -19.27 13.28
CA CYS A 684 -23.44 -19.86 14.57
C CYS A 684 -22.94 -18.96 15.70
N SER A 685 -23.68 -18.94 16.81
CA SER A 685 -23.34 -18.15 17.98
C SER A 685 -23.99 -18.76 19.22
N LEU A 686 -23.40 -18.50 20.38
CA LEU A 686 -24.05 -18.79 21.66
C LEU A 686 -25.09 -17.73 22.01
N MET A 687 -26.03 -18.12 22.88
CA MET A 687 -27.12 -17.32 23.41
C MET A 687 -27.39 -17.78 24.85
N GLY A 688 -26.65 -17.21 25.80
CA GLY A 688 -26.34 -17.89 27.07
C GLY A 688 -25.46 -19.12 26.81
N ASP A 689 -25.72 -20.23 27.51
CA ASP A 689 -25.00 -21.50 27.35
C ASP A 689 -25.52 -22.38 26.20
N GLU A 690 -26.43 -21.84 25.38
CA GLU A 690 -27.18 -22.57 24.38
C GLU A 690 -26.76 -22.15 22.96
N MET A 691 -26.59 -23.13 22.07
CA MET A 691 -26.09 -22.92 20.71
C MET A 691 -27.20 -22.51 19.76
N ALA A 692 -26.99 -21.47 18.98
CA ALA A 692 -27.89 -21.04 17.91
C ALA A 692 -27.20 -21.07 16.54
N VAL A 693 -27.95 -21.53 15.54
CA VAL A 693 -27.38 -21.87 14.23
C VAL A 693 -28.30 -21.37 13.14
N PHE A 694 -27.74 -20.56 12.24
CA PHE A 694 -28.39 -20.09 11.03
C PHE A 694 -28.02 -21.01 9.86
N TYR A 695 -29.04 -21.52 9.18
CA TYR A 695 -28.84 -22.45 8.08
C TYR A 695 -29.89 -22.26 6.98
N ILE A 696 -29.46 -22.46 5.74
CA ILE A 696 -30.33 -22.39 4.56
C ILE A 696 -30.74 -23.80 4.14
N LYS A 697 -32.01 -23.95 3.78
CA LYS A 697 -32.56 -25.13 3.15
C LYS A 697 -32.93 -24.83 1.70
N GLU A 698 -32.19 -25.43 0.77
CA GLU A 698 -32.50 -25.38 -0.67
C GLU A 698 -33.56 -26.42 -1.05
N PHE A 699 -34.52 -26.02 -1.88
CA PHE A 699 -35.50 -26.90 -2.52
C PHE A 699 -35.43 -26.71 -4.04
N ILE A 700 -35.04 -27.76 -4.76
CA ILE A 700 -34.96 -27.73 -6.22
C ILE A 700 -36.23 -28.35 -6.80
N ALA A 701 -37.01 -27.55 -7.54
CA ALA A 701 -38.21 -28.02 -8.24
C ALA A 701 -38.18 -27.56 -9.71
N GLY A 702 -37.64 -28.41 -10.60
CA GLY A 702 -37.49 -28.07 -12.02
C GLY A 702 -36.31 -27.12 -12.27
N LEU A 703 -36.57 -25.96 -12.91
CA LEU A 703 -35.56 -24.94 -13.22
C LEU A 703 -35.37 -23.90 -12.11
N TYR A 704 -36.12 -23.99 -11.01
CA TYR A 704 -36.10 -23.02 -9.93
C TYR A 704 -35.58 -23.64 -8.63
N ALA A 705 -34.71 -22.90 -7.94
CA ALA A 705 -34.26 -23.20 -6.59
C ALA A 705 -34.98 -22.28 -5.60
N ARG A 706 -35.55 -22.82 -4.53
CA ARG A 706 -36.10 -22.04 -3.41
C ARG A 706 -35.16 -22.16 -2.21
N TYR A 707 -34.77 -21.05 -1.61
CA TYR A 707 -33.94 -20.99 -0.41
C TYR A 707 -34.77 -20.52 0.77
N ASP A 708 -34.94 -21.39 1.76
CA ASP A 708 -35.58 -21.05 3.04
C ASP A 708 -34.52 -20.89 4.13
N LEU A 709 -34.47 -19.73 4.76
CA LEU A 709 -33.55 -19.45 5.87
C LEU A 709 -34.21 -19.76 7.22
N TYR A 710 -33.51 -20.54 8.03
CA TYR A 710 -33.94 -20.90 9.39
C TYR A 710 -32.87 -20.55 10.41
N VAL A 711 -33.32 -20.38 11.66
CA VAL A 711 -32.46 -20.40 12.84
C VAL A 711 -33.01 -21.39 13.85
N GLN A 712 -32.15 -22.23 14.40
CA GLN A 712 -32.49 -23.21 15.43
C GLN A 712 -31.63 -22.99 16.67
N LYS A 713 -32.25 -23.17 17.83
CA LYS A 713 -31.58 -23.13 19.13
C LYS A 713 -31.49 -24.53 19.73
N TYR A 714 -30.34 -24.87 20.30
CA TYR A 714 -30.07 -26.14 20.93
C TYR A 714 -29.64 -25.91 22.38
N ASN A 715 -30.25 -26.65 23.30
CA ASN A 715 -29.79 -26.62 24.69
C ASN A 715 -28.44 -27.36 24.83
N SER A 716 -27.87 -27.34 26.04
CA SER A 716 -26.62 -28.02 26.37
C SER A 716 -26.62 -29.54 26.16
N GLN A 717 -27.80 -30.15 25.97
CA GLN A 717 -27.98 -31.57 25.65
C GLN A 717 -28.21 -31.83 24.15
N GLY A 718 -28.13 -30.81 23.29
CA GLY A 718 -28.35 -30.95 21.84
C GLY A 718 -29.82 -31.10 21.44
N LEU A 719 -30.76 -30.86 22.34
CA LEU A 719 -32.18 -30.91 22.00
C LEU A 719 -32.62 -29.58 21.37
N PRO A 720 -33.33 -29.61 20.23
CA PRO A 720 -33.85 -28.40 19.60
C PRO A 720 -34.91 -27.75 20.51
N LEU A 721 -34.79 -26.43 20.70
CA LEU A 721 -35.67 -25.64 21.55
C LEU A 721 -36.77 -24.92 20.77
N TRP A 722 -36.61 -24.72 19.45
CA TRP A 722 -37.60 -24.06 18.61
C TRP A 722 -38.13 -25.00 17.52
N GLY A 723 -39.38 -25.45 17.62
CA GLY A 723 -40.04 -26.24 16.58
C GLY A 723 -39.22 -27.44 16.05
N THR A 724 -39.62 -28.00 14.92
CA THR A 724 -38.87 -29.10 14.27
C THR A 724 -37.73 -28.59 13.39
N LEU A 725 -37.91 -27.44 12.73
CA LEU A 725 -36.92 -26.83 11.83
C LEU A 725 -36.36 -25.52 12.40
N GLY A 726 -36.68 -25.14 13.62
CA GLY A 726 -36.37 -23.79 14.11
C GLY A 726 -37.41 -22.77 13.69
N ILE A 727 -37.00 -21.51 13.75
CA ILE A 727 -37.79 -20.35 13.34
C ILE A 727 -37.48 -20.07 11.87
N HIS A 728 -38.51 -20.04 11.05
CA HIS A 728 -38.39 -19.61 9.67
C HIS A 728 -38.20 -18.09 9.62
N LEU A 729 -37.09 -17.64 9.05
CA LEU A 729 -36.76 -16.23 8.96
C LEU A 729 -37.17 -15.65 7.60
N ASP A 730 -36.95 -16.40 6.52
CA ASP A 730 -37.15 -15.86 5.18
C ASP A 730 -37.22 -16.91 4.06
N THR A 731 -37.79 -16.54 2.92
CA THR A 731 -37.88 -17.35 1.69
C THR A 731 -37.50 -16.52 0.47
N THR A 732 -36.62 -17.06 -0.39
CA THR A 732 -36.28 -16.48 -1.70
C THR A 732 -36.31 -17.53 -2.82
N GLU A 733 -36.55 -17.09 -4.05
CA GLU A 733 -36.47 -17.92 -5.25
C GLU A 733 -35.24 -17.51 -6.09
N ASN A 734 -34.44 -18.49 -6.50
CA ASN A 734 -33.26 -18.42 -7.37
C ASN A 734 -32.07 -17.59 -6.86
N ILE A 735 -32.17 -17.02 -5.66
CA ILE A 735 -31.15 -16.15 -5.07
C ILE A 735 -30.92 -16.57 -3.62
N PRO A 736 -29.71 -16.96 -3.21
CA PRO A 736 -29.40 -17.28 -1.83
C PRO A 736 -29.49 -16.03 -0.92
N ILE A 737 -29.91 -16.24 0.33
CA ILE A 737 -29.96 -15.20 1.37
C ILE A 737 -28.65 -15.24 2.15
N SER A 738 -28.01 -14.09 2.36
CA SER A 738 -26.84 -14.00 3.22
C SER A 738 -27.27 -13.51 4.61
N VAL A 739 -26.72 -14.11 5.67
CA VAL A 739 -27.03 -13.74 7.07
C VAL A 739 -25.76 -13.56 7.89
N ALA A 740 -25.69 -12.44 8.60
CA ALA A 740 -24.74 -12.25 9.69
C ALA A 740 -25.54 -12.26 11.01
N GLY A 741 -25.00 -12.93 12.02
CA GLY A 741 -25.60 -13.00 13.36
C GLY A 741 -24.55 -12.78 14.45
N VAL A 742 -24.95 -12.14 15.55
CA VAL A 742 -24.10 -11.87 16.72
C VAL A 742 -24.90 -12.13 18.01
N ASN A 743 -24.21 -12.62 19.05
CA ASN A 743 -24.75 -12.73 20.41
C ASN A 743 -25.16 -11.34 20.95
N TYR A 744 -26.36 -11.26 21.53
CA TYR A 744 -26.85 -10.11 22.32
C TYR A 744 -27.32 -10.62 23.69
N GLY A 745 -26.42 -10.91 24.62
CA GLY A 745 -26.81 -11.44 25.93
C GLY A 745 -27.68 -12.71 25.84
N ASP A 746 -28.97 -12.60 26.19
CA ASP A 746 -29.99 -13.65 26.07
C ASP A 746 -30.82 -13.57 24.77
N LYS A 747 -30.31 -12.87 23.75
CA LYS A 747 -30.94 -12.62 22.44
C LYS A 747 -29.93 -12.84 21.31
N ILE A 748 -30.41 -12.88 20.07
CA ILE A 748 -29.56 -12.93 18.87
C ILE A 748 -29.92 -11.76 17.97
N PHE A 749 -28.94 -10.93 17.66
CA PHE A 749 -29.10 -9.89 16.66
C PHE A 749 -28.62 -10.41 15.31
N PHE A 750 -29.42 -10.25 14.26
CA PHE A 750 -29.05 -10.69 12.92
C PHE A 750 -29.50 -9.71 11.86
N ALA A 751 -28.75 -9.70 10.76
CA ALA A 751 -29.04 -8.92 9.56
C ALA A 751 -29.10 -9.87 8.37
N LEU A 752 -30.07 -9.63 7.51
CA LEU A 752 -30.32 -10.37 6.29
C LEU A 752 -30.07 -9.49 5.11
N GLN A 753 -29.54 -10.08 4.05
CA GLN A 753 -29.41 -9.43 2.77
C GLN A 753 -30.09 -10.23 1.67
N LYS A 754 -30.81 -9.52 0.80
CA LYS A 754 -31.46 -10.06 -0.39
C LYS A 754 -31.09 -9.26 -1.62
N TYR A 755 -30.75 -9.95 -2.69
CA TYR A 755 -30.57 -9.34 -4.00
C TYR A 755 -31.88 -9.37 -4.80
N ASP A 756 -32.27 -8.23 -5.38
CA ASP A 756 -33.36 -8.12 -6.34
C ASP A 756 -32.78 -8.06 -7.76
N PRO A 757 -32.96 -9.10 -8.59
CA PRO A 757 -32.33 -9.21 -9.89
C PRO A 757 -33.01 -8.31 -10.94
N TYR A 758 -34.23 -7.84 -10.68
CA TYR A 758 -34.97 -6.96 -11.59
C TYR A 758 -34.57 -5.50 -11.41
N LEU A 759 -34.30 -5.11 -10.18
CA LEU A 759 -33.88 -3.75 -9.82
C LEU A 759 -32.37 -3.60 -9.66
N TYR A 760 -31.62 -4.70 -9.66
CA TYR A 760 -30.18 -4.74 -9.38
C TYR A 760 -29.82 -4.11 -8.02
N ILE A 761 -30.69 -4.26 -7.01
CA ILE A 761 -30.55 -3.63 -5.70
C ILE A 761 -30.44 -4.70 -4.62
N ASN A 762 -29.63 -4.46 -3.59
CA ASN A 762 -29.70 -5.26 -2.37
C ASN A 762 -30.59 -4.57 -1.33
N TYR A 763 -31.38 -5.39 -0.67
CA TYR A 763 -32.20 -5.02 0.46
C TYR A 763 -31.58 -5.64 1.69
N MET A 764 -31.27 -4.81 2.68
CA MET A 764 -30.96 -5.32 4.01
C MET A 764 -32.10 -5.11 4.97
N SER A 765 -32.33 -6.13 5.77
CA SER A 765 -33.18 -6.08 6.95
C SER A 765 -32.39 -6.56 8.15
N TYR A 766 -32.82 -6.20 9.34
CA TYR A 766 -32.20 -6.64 10.58
C TYR A 766 -33.28 -6.80 11.64
N ASN A 767 -33.04 -7.74 12.55
CA ASN A 767 -34.02 -8.20 13.50
C ASN A 767 -33.32 -8.73 14.75
N LEU A 768 -34.07 -8.83 15.85
CA LEU A 768 -33.58 -9.36 17.12
C LEU A 768 -34.44 -10.54 17.55
N ILE A 769 -33.84 -11.69 17.84
CA ILE A 769 -34.55 -12.89 18.29
C ILE A 769 -34.37 -13.03 19.80
N THR A 770 -35.47 -13.06 20.53
CA THR A 770 -35.46 -13.34 21.97
C THR A 770 -35.20 -14.80 22.29
N ASN A 771 -34.84 -15.10 23.54
CA ASN A 771 -34.71 -16.45 24.06
C ASN A 771 -35.89 -17.38 23.76
N ASN A 772 -37.10 -16.84 23.79
CA ASN A 772 -38.33 -17.60 23.52
C ASN A 772 -38.66 -17.75 22.03
N GLY A 773 -37.75 -17.35 21.13
CA GLY A 773 -37.94 -17.44 19.69
C GLY A 773 -38.91 -16.40 19.12
N THR A 774 -39.18 -15.32 19.84
CA THR A 774 -39.94 -14.18 19.31
C THR A 774 -39.00 -13.23 18.59
N ILE A 775 -39.31 -12.94 17.32
CA ILE A 775 -38.64 -11.91 16.52
C ILE A 775 -39.17 -10.55 16.98
N ILE A 776 -38.26 -9.70 17.45
CA ILE A 776 -38.46 -8.30 17.82
C ILE A 776 -37.90 -7.45 16.67
N TRP A 777 -38.59 -6.36 16.36
CA TRP A 777 -38.27 -5.45 15.25
C TRP A 777 -38.45 -6.09 13.89
N ASP A 778 -39.61 -6.70 13.66
CA ASP A 778 -40.11 -7.09 12.33
C ASP A 778 -40.26 -5.82 11.45
N ASN A 779 -39.11 -5.27 11.06
CA ASN A 779 -38.94 -3.99 10.41
C ASN A 779 -39.28 -4.18 8.93
N PRO A 780 -40.42 -3.66 8.44
CA PRO A 780 -40.83 -3.82 7.05
C PRO A 780 -40.03 -2.92 6.09
N GLU A 781 -39.24 -1.99 6.63
CA GLU A 781 -38.38 -1.11 5.85
C GLU A 781 -37.02 -1.78 5.67
N SER A 782 -36.94 -2.68 4.69
CA SER A 782 -35.65 -2.94 4.06
C SER A 782 -35.13 -1.63 3.49
N PHE A 783 -33.97 -1.18 3.94
CA PHE A 783 -33.34 -0.01 3.33
C PHE A 783 -32.61 -0.47 2.07
N SER A 784 -32.87 0.23 0.96
CA SER A 784 -32.27 -0.07 -0.34
C SER A 784 -30.82 0.40 -0.37
N THR A 785 -29.91 -0.48 -0.77
CA THR A 785 -28.55 -0.10 -1.11
C THR A 785 -28.48 0.35 -2.58
N GLU A 786 -27.48 1.15 -2.97
CA GLU A 786 -27.22 1.42 -4.39
C GLU A 786 -26.81 0.10 -5.14
N ILE A 787 -26.78 0.12 -6.48
CA ILE A 787 -26.79 -1.06 -7.40
C ILE A 787 -25.46 -1.83 -7.52
N PHE A 788 -25.30 -3.11 -7.08
CA PHE A 788 -24.01 -3.87 -7.22
C PHE A 788 -24.06 -5.33 -7.67
N TYR A 789 -22.92 -5.74 -8.27
CA TYR A 789 -22.64 -7.04 -8.90
C TYR A 789 -22.22 -8.16 -7.93
N GLU A 790 -21.65 -7.86 -6.77
CA GLU A 790 -21.26 -8.85 -5.75
C GLU A 790 -21.42 -8.20 -4.38
N THR A 791 -22.30 -8.74 -3.52
CA THR A 791 -22.71 -8.04 -2.29
C THR A 791 -22.83 -8.94 -1.08
N ASN A 792 -22.34 -10.17 -1.10
CA ASN A 792 -22.50 -11.12 0.03
C ASN A 792 -21.72 -10.74 1.31
N ASP A 793 -21.36 -9.47 1.50
CA ASP A 793 -20.34 -9.05 2.44
C ASP A 793 -20.79 -7.83 3.27
N PHE A 794 -21.43 -8.15 4.39
CA PHE A 794 -21.84 -7.21 5.42
C PHE A 794 -21.44 -7.74 6.79
N LYS A 795 -21.12 -6.85 7.73
CA LYS A 795 -20.69 -7.20 9.08
C LYS A 795 -21.58 -6.56 10.14
N LEU A 796 -21.81 -7.33 11.20
CA LEU A 796 -22.50 -6.91 12.42
C LEU A 796 -21.50 -6.78 13.56
N ILE A 797 -21.49 -5.63 14.22
CA ILE A 797 -20.44 -5.30 15.19
C ILE A 797 -21.08 -4.64 16.42
N PRO A 798 -20.89 -5.19 17.64
CA PRO A 798 -21.45 -4.61 18.86
C PRO A 798 -20.68 -3.34 19.22
N TYR A 799 -21.28 -2.14 19.08
CA TYR A 799 -20.63 -0.85 19.38
C TYR A 799 -20.44 -0.65 20.89
N ASN A 800 -21.47 -0.98 21.67
CA ASN A 800 -21.44 -1.14 23.14
C ASN A 800 -22.55 -2.13 23.55
N ASN A 801 -22.82 -2.28 24.86
CA ASN A 801 -23.85 -3.22 25.35
C ASN A 801 -25.27 -2.95 24.79
N ASP A 802 -25.54 -1.75 24.28
CA ASP A 802 -26.87 -1.29 23.90
C ASP A 802 -26.98 -0.79 22.45
N VAL A 803 -25.88 -0.72 21.69
CA VAL A 803 -25.83 -0.18 20.32
C VAL A 803 -25.01 -1.09 19.42
N TYR A 804 -25.52 -1.35 18.22
CA TYR A 804 -24.92 -2.24 17.23
C TYR A 804 -24.68 -1.51 15.92
N SER A 805 -23.61 -1.85 15.23
CA SER A 805 -23.26 -1.33 13.92
C SER A 805 -23.58 -2.36 12.84
N ILE A 806 -24.32 -1.95 11.82
CA ILE A 806 -24.47 -2.68 10.55
C ILE A 806 -23.59 -1.98 9.51
N LEU A 807 -22.69 -2.73 8.90
CA LEU A 807 -21.73 -2.23 7.91
C LEU A 807 -21.81 -3.03 6.63
N TRP A 808 -21.84 -2.34 5.49
CA TRP A 808 -21.83 -2.96 4.17
C TRP A 808 -21.21 -2.00 3.14
N LEU A 809 -20.73 -2.58 2.04
CA LEU A 809 -20.17 -1.82 0.93
C LEU A 809 -21.18 -1.54 -0.18
N SER A 810 -20.95 -0.47 -0.93
CA SER A 810 -21.76 -0.07 -2.10
C SER A 810 -20.87 0.47 -3.24
N VAL A 811 -20.72 -0.23 -4.37
CA VAL A 811 -19.74 -0.04 -5.49
C VAL A 811 -20.27 0.60 -6.81
N ARG A 812 -20.72 1.86 -6.84
CA ARG A 812 -21.61 2.49 -7.89
C ARG A 812 -21.27 2.13 -9.35
N SER A 813 -22.19 2.35 -10.29
CA SER A 813 -21.96 2.07 -11.74
C SER A 813 -20.77 2.81 -12.38
N ASP A 814 -20.18 3.79 -11.67
CA ASP A 814 -18.93 4.49 -11.98
C ASP A 814 -17.70 3.86 -11.28
N ASN A 815 -17.86 2.63 -10.79
CA ASN A 815 -16.99 1.84 -9.92
C ASN A 815 -16.73 2.41 -8.51
N LEU A 816 -17.35 3.51 -8.06
CA LEU A 816 -17.06 4.06 -6.71
C LEU A 816 -17.68 3.25 -5.56
N SER A 817 -16.83 2.67 -4.71
CA SER A 817 -17.16 2.03 -3.45
C SER A 817 -17.35 3.02 -2.30
N LYS A 818 -18.46 2.84 -1.59
CA LYS A 818 -18.84 3.53 -0.36
C LYS A 818 -18.91 2.53 0.78
N ILE A 819 -18.35 2.88 1.93
CA ILE A 819 -18.71 2.22 3.17
C ILE A 819 -19.97 2.89 3.71
N ASN A 820 -20.97 2.06 4.01
CA ASN A 820 -22.14 2.53 4.71
C ASN A 820 -22.14 1.96 6.12
N HIS A 821 -22.55 2.79 7.06
CA HIS A 821 -22.56 2.48 8.47
C HIS A 821 -23.86 2.95 9.09
N HIS A 822 -24.61 2.01 9.66
CA HIS A 822 -25.79 2.32 10.46
C HIS A 822 -25.63 1.85 11.89
N TYR A 823 -26.16 2.64 12.82
CA TYR A 823 -26.31 2.24 14.21
C TYR A 823 -27.73 1.74 14.46
N VAL A 824 -27.86 0.62 15.15
CA VAL A 824 -29.10 0.07 15.68
C VAL A 824 -29.06 0.20 17.19
N LEU A 825 -29.98 0.99 17.74
CA LEU A 825 -30.12 1.16 19.18
C LEU A 825 -30.85 -0.03 19.81
N SER A 826 -30.78 -0.12 21.14
CA SER A 826 -31.43 -1.15 21.96
C SER A 826 -32.96 -1.18 21.87
N ASP A 827 -33.58 -0.17 21.28
CA ASP A 827 -35.02 -0.09 21.00
C ASP A 827 -35.38 -0.43 19.53
N GLY A 828 -34.38 -0.71 18.69
CA GLY A 828 -34.53 -1.14 17.29
C GLY A 828 -34.55 -0.01 16.28
N PHE A 829 -34.40 1.25 16.70
CA PHE A 829 -34.31 2.37 15.77
C PHE A 829 -32.95 2.43 15.07
N LEU A 830 -33.01 2.74 13.77
CA LEU A 830 -31.85 2.96 12.93
C LEU A 830 -31.42 4.42 13.01
N TYR A 831 -30.13 4.65 13.19
CA TYR A 831 -29.49 5.95 13.03
C TYR A 831 -28.47 5.86 11.92
N TYR A 832 -28.53 6.86 11.03
CA TYR A 832 -27.74 6.92 9.81
C TYR A 832 -26.51 7.78 10.04
N ASN A 833 -25.33 7.25 9.68
CA ASN A 833 -24.19 8.11 9.38
C ASN A 833 -24.20 8.47 7.89
N GLN A 834 -23.56 9.59 7.55
CA GLN A 834 -23.26 9.89 6.15
C GLN A 834 -22.28 8.82 5.63
N ALA A 835 -22.62 8.18 4.51
CA ALA A 835 -21.75 7.20 3.88
C ALA A 835 -20.42 7.85 3.44
N GLU A 836 -19.29 7.21 3.75
CA GLU A 836 -17.97 7.67 3.34
C GLU A 836 -17.57 7.00 2.02
N ILE A 837 -17.00 7.79 1.10
CA ILE A 837 -16.47 7.30 -0.18
C ILE A 837 -15.04 6.87 0.07
N ILE A 838 -14.69 5.66 -0.38
CA ILE A 838 -13.47 4.98 0.07
C ILE A 838 -12.55 4.54 -1.06
N ASP A 839 -13.05 4.05 -2.22
CA ASP A 839 -12.24 3.82 -3.44
C ASP A 839 -13.08 3.32 -4.65
N LYS A 840 -12.55 3.25 -5.88
CA LYS A 840 -13.17 2.63 -7.07
C LYS A 840 -12.88 1.13 -7.29
N SER A 841 -11.93 0.53 -6.58
CA SER A 841 -11.44 -0.83 -6.89
C SER A 841 -12.08 -1.95 -6.04
N VAL A 842 -12.69 -1.58 -4.91
CA VAL A 842 -13.19 -2.49 -3.88
C VAL A 842 -14.48 -3.18 -4.32
N LYS A 843 -14.50 -4.52 -4.38
CA LYS A 843 -15.67 -5.32 -4.81
C LYS A 843 -16.41 -6.06 -3.67
N SER A 844 -15.81 -6.27 -2.50
CA SER A 844 -16.43 -6.87 -1.30
C SER A 844 -15.73 -6.48 0.04
N ILE A 845 -16.37 -6.71 1.21
CA ILE A 845 -15.82 -6.47 2.58
C ILE A 845 -14.67 -7.44 2.91
N SER A 846 -14.46 -8.45 2.08
CA SER A 846 -13.42 -9.47 2.10
C SER A 846 -12.31 -9.11 1.12
N ASP A 847 -12.62 -8.47 -0.02
CA ASP A 847 -11.63 -7.90 -0.96
C ASP A 847 -10.90 -6.68 -0.38
N LEU A 848 -11.50 -6.09 0.65
CA LEU A 848 -10.83 -5.25 1.63
C LEU A 848 -9.51 -5.87 2.18
N GLN A 849 -9.41 -7.21 2.28
CA GLN A 849 -8.16 -7.89 2.61
C GLN A 849 -7.35 -8.33 1.37
N VAL A 850 -7.96 -8.40 0.18
CA VAL A 850 -7.36 -8.99 -1.02
C VAL A 850 -7.95 -8.36 -2.29
N LEU A 851 -7.49 -7.19 -2.75
CA LEU A 851 -7.43 -6.85 -4.18
C LEU A 851 -6.68 -5.55 -4.45
N ASN A 852 -5.61 -5.69 -5.23
CA ASN A 852 -4.72 -4.66 -5.69
C ASN A 852 -5.21 -4.11 -7.05
N LYS A 853 -5.52 -2.81 -7.12
CA LYS A 853 -5.26 -1.86 -8.23
C LYS A 853 -6.00 -0.53 -8.00
N GLY A 854 -5.27 0.53 -7.64
CA GLY A 854 -5.81 1.86 -7.38
C GLY A 854 -5.88 2.15 -5.88
N ASN A 855 -5.60 3.40 -5.50
CA ASN A 855 -4.91 3.80 -4.27
C ASN A 855 -5.52 3.51 -2.88
N TYR A 856 -6.55 2.69 -2.69
CA TYR A 856 -7.08 2.48 -1.32
C TYR A 856 -7.72 1.09 -1.11
N CYS A 857 -7.32 0.39 -0.05
CA CYS A 857 -8.07 -0.76 0.47
C CYS A 857 -8.31 -0.58 1.98
N LEU A 858 -9.58 -0.71 2.41
CA LEU A 858 -9.96 -0.73 3.83
C LEU A 858 -10.05 -2.17 4.31
N ALA A 859 -9.95 -2.52 5.59
CA ALA A 859 -10.48 -3.78 6.11
C ALA A 859 -10.69 -3.73 7.63
N ASN A 860 -11.59 -4.59 8.12
CA ASN A 860 -11.87 -4.91 9.54
C ASN A 860 -12.29 -3.78 10.49
N TYR A 861 -13.61 -3.55 10.51
CA TYR A 861 -14.34 -2.71 11.48
C TYR A 861 -14.54 -3.34 12.88
N ARG A 862 -13.77 -4.37 13.29
CA ARG A 862 -14.04 -5.09 14.56
C ARG A 862 -13.79 -4.27 15.83
N LEU A 863 -13.16 -3.12 15.73
CA LEU A 863 -12.94 -2.21 16.84
C LEU A 863 -13.98 -1.09 16.70
N ASN A 864 -14.82 -0.90 17.71
CA ASN A 864 -15.98 0.01 17.75
C ASN A 864 -15.67 1.51 17.56
N LYS A 865 -14.48 1.85 17.07
CA LYS A 865 -13.91 3.19 17.02
C LYS A 865 -12.93 3.41 15.86
N TYR A 866 -12.53 2.40 15.06
CA TYR A 866 -11.48 2.58 14.05
C TYR A 866 -11.65 1.75 12.76
N TYR A 867 -11.11 2.23 11.63
CA TYR A 867 -10.90 1.44 10.41
C TYR A 867 -9.42 1.36 10.05
N ILE A 868 -9.02 0.33 9.30
CA ILE A 868 -7.62 0.08 8.92
C ILE A 868 -7.48 0.24 7.40
N GLU A 869 -6.39 0.86 6.95
CA GLU A 869 -6.11 1.13 5.53
C GLU A 869 -4.79 0.50 5.07
N TYR A 870 -4.80 0.06 3.82
CA TYR A 870 -3.67 -0.33 3.00
C TYR A 870 -3.39 0.74 1.93
N LYS A 871 -2.15 1.22 1.83
CA LYS A 871 -1.68 2.02 0.69
C LYS A 871 -0.65 1.22 -0.09
N SER A 872 -0.93 0.96 -1.37
CA SER A 872 0.04 0.45 -2.35
C SER A 872 0.68 1.62 -3.08
N ALA A 873 1.92 1.99 -2.76
CA ALA A 873 2.68 2.76 -3.74
C ALA A 873 2.92 1.82 -4.93
N ALA A 874 2.58 2.24 -6.14
CA ALA A 874 3.01 1.53 -7.33
C ALA A 874 4.54 1.48 -7.27
N GLY A 875 5.10 0.31 -6.94
CA GLY A 875 6.53 0.12 -6.97
C GLY A 875 7.01 0.46 -8.36
N GLY A 876 7.70 1.60 -8.46
CA GLY A 876 8.43 2.07 -9.62
C GLY A 876 9.60 1.14 -9.93
N LEU A 877 9.32 -0.12 -10.23
CA LEU A 877 10.24 -1.09 -10.81
C LEU A 877 9.47 -1.89 -11.86
N GLN A 878 8.86 -1.20 -12.83
CA GLN A 878 9.24 -1.56 -14.18
C GLN A 878 10.52 -0.79 -14.47
N SER A 879 11.60 -1.51 -14.71
CA SER A 879 12.80 -0.95 -15.29
C SER A 879 12.47 -0.34 -16.66
N SER A 880 11.95 0.89 -16.67
CA SER A 880 12.25 1.88 -17.70
C SER A 880 13.54 2.62 -17.30
N ALA A 881 14.48 1.92 -16.67
CA ALA A 881 15.89 2.15 -16.95
C ALA A 881 16.19 1.72 -18.41
N SER A 882 15.52 2.35 -19.38
CA SER A 882 16.21 2.86 -20.55
C SER A 882 16.97 4.13 -20.12
N ASN A 883 17.76 4.07 -19.05
CA ASN A 883 18.86 4.99 -18.88
C ASN A 883 19.99 4.50 -19.80
N GLU A 884 19.78 4.65 -21.10
CA GLU A 884 20.85 4.89 -22.05
C GLU A 884 21.46 6.28 -21.76
N SER A 885 21.92 6.52 -20.53
CA SER A 885 22.84 7.62 -20.27
C SER A 885 24.15 7.22 -20.95
N ARG A 886 24.29 7.59 -22.23
CA ARG A 886 25.48 7.33 -23.05
C ARG A 886 26.65 8.17 -22.54
N GLY A 887 27.24 7.64 -21.48
CA GLY A 887 28.57 7.92 -20.98
C GLY A 887 29.27 6.63 -20.56
N HIS A 888 28.95 5.52 -21.24
CA HIS A 888 29.58 4.18 -21.32
C HIS A 888 28.45 3.16 -21.50
N ARG A 889 28.54 2.31 -22.53
CA ARG A 889 27.62 1.20 -22.70
C ARG A 889 27.77 0.25 -21.52
N SER A 890 26.81 0.31 -20.60
CA SER A 890 26.34 -0.86 -19.88
C SER A 890 24.85 -0.97 -20.16
N SER A 891 24.50 -1.67 -21.23
CA SER A 891 23.15 -2.18 -21.43
C SER A 891 22.89 -3.22 -20.33
N ALA A 892 22.34 -2.79 -19.21
CA ALA A 892 21.88 -3.67 -18.14
C ALA A 892 20.49 -3.21 -17.73
N SER A 893 19.48 -3.87 -18.30
CA SER A 893 18.22 -4.08 -17.60
C SER A 893 18.52 -4.57 -16.19
N ASP A 894 17.87 -3.96 -15.19
CA ASP A 894 17.92 -4.36 -13.79
C ASP A 894 17.87 -5.91 -13.68
N PRO A 895 18.89 -6.60 -13.11
CA PRO A 895 18.98 -8.06 -13.16
C PRO A 895 17.91 -8.78 -12.35
N LYS A 896 17.02 -8.05 -11.67
CA LYS A 896 16.08 -8.65 -10.75
C LYS A 896 14.61 -8.35 -10.99
N GLY A 897 14.27 -7.34 -11.81
CA GLY A 897 12.86 -7.09 -12.18
C GLY A 897 11.94 -7.08 -10.95
N PHE A 898 12.42 -6.58 -9.82
CA PHE A 898 11.71 -6.70 -8.56
C PHE A 898 10.71 -5.57 -8.47
N SER A 899 9.48 -5.79 -8.93
CA SER A 899 8.36 -4.93 -8.51
C SER A 899 8.07 -5.18 -7.03
N TYR A 900 8.35 -4.19 -6.17
CA TYR A 900 7.98 -4.21 -4.76
C TYR A 900 6.66 -3.45 -4.59
N GLU A 901 5.63 -4.12 -4.12
CA GLU A 901 4.38 -3.47 -3.74
C GLU A 901 4.50 -3.02 -2.28
N VAL A 902 4.68 -1.73 -2.01
CA VAL A 902 4.78 -1.20 -0.65
C VAL A 902 3.40 -1.31 0.01
N LYS A 903 3.25 -2.08 1.09
CA LYS A 903 1.99 -2.16 1.84
C LYS A 903 2.20 -1.74 3.29
N SER A 904 1.72 -0.54 3.60
CA SER A 904 1.69 0.00 4.96
C SER A 904 0.34 -0.33 5.64
N LEU A 905 0.34 -0.34 6.97
CA LEU A 905 -0.84 -0.59 7.80
C LEU A 905 -1.15 0.66 8.62
N PHE A 906 -2.30 1.28 8.38
CA PHE A 906 -2.75 2.46 9.13
C PHE A 906 -4.03 2.18 9.89
N ALA A 907 -4.28 2.91 10.97
CA ALA A 907 -5.54 2.92 11.69
C ALA A 907 -6.13 4.35 11.73
N TYR A 908 -7.45 4.46 11.66
CA TYR A 908 -8.18 5.72 11.61
C TYR A 908 -9.20 5.80 12.72
N LYS A 909 -9.31 6.95 13.38
CA LYS A 909 -10.32 7.20 14.41
C LYS A 909 -11.67 7.55 13.79
N ILE A 910 -12.66 6.70 14.02
CA ILE A 910 -14.07 7.01 13.78
C ILE A 910 -14.48 8.06 14.83
N PRO A 911 -15.15 9.16 14.42
CA PRO A 911 -15.67 10.15 15.35
C PRO A 911 -16.50 9.48 16.45
N SER A 912 -16.16 9.76 17.71
CA SER A 912 -16.66 9.05 18.88
C SER A 912 -18.13 9.29 19.22
N GLU A 913 -18.84 10.12 18.45
CA GLU A 913 -20.26 10.40 18.68
C GLU A 913 -21.05 10.24 17.37
N PRO A 914 -22.24 9.61 17.40
CA PRO A 914 -23.15 9.65 16.27
C PRO A 914 -23.41 11.11 15.90
N VAL A 915 -23.13 11.49 14.66
CA VAL A 915 -23.49 12.83 14.19
C VAL A 915 -25.00 12.87 14.12
N PHE A 916 -25.63 13.50 15.10
CA PHE A 916 -27.01 13.92 14.99
C PHE A 916 -27.07 14.96 13.89
N THR A 917 -27.37 14.52 12.66
CA THR A 917 -27.75 15.45 11.62
C THR A 917 -29.11 16.00 12.02
N ASP A 918 -29.13 17.23 12.52
CA ASP A 918 -30.36 18.04 12.68
C ASP A 918 -30.98 18.41 11.31
N ASP A 919 -30.65 17.69 10.24
CA ASP A 919 -31.27 17.84 8.93
C ASP A 919 -32.35 16.76 8.78
N PRO A 920 -33.64 17.10 9.02
CA PRO A 920 -34.71 16.15 8.87
C PRO A 920 -34.92 15.92 7.38
N LEU A 921 -34.31 14.86 6.83
CA LEU A 921 -35.04 14.12 5.80
C LEU A 921 -36.36 13.71 6.46
N GLN A 922 -37.44 14.36 6.02
CA GLN A 922 -38.78 14.26 6.59
C GLN A 922 -39.04 12.82 7.07
N PRO A 923 -39.34 12.60 8.35
CA PRO A 923 -39.72 11.26 8.81
C PRO A 923 -40.88 10.78 7.94
N PRO A 924 -40.91 9.49 7.55
CA PRO A 924 -41.94 8.96 6.66
C PRO A 924 -43.30 9.38 7.22
N ALA A 925 -44.08 10.10 6.40
CA ALA A 925 -45.21 10.91 6.85
C ALA A 925 -46.05 10.23 7.94
N THR A 926 -45.74 10.55 9.20
CA THR A 926 -46.44 9.97 10.34
C THR A 926 -47.79 10.67 10.45
N LEU A 927 -48.85 9.90 10.71
CA LEU A 927 -50.17 10.47 11.02
C LEU A 927 -50.07 11.23 12.36
N SER A 928 -49.74 12.52 12.30
CA SER A 928 -49.82 13.42 13.44
C SER A 928 -51.28 13.67 13.76
N CYS A 929 -51.64 13.58 15.04
CA CYS A 929 -53.00 13.86 15.47
C CYS A 929 -52.99 14.36 16.91
N CYS A 930 -53.63 15.49 17.16
CA CYS A 930 -53.79 16.09 18.46
C CYS A 930 -55.19 16.68 18.60
N ASN A 931 -55.64 16.91 19.82
CA ASN A 931 -56.88 17.62 20.09
C ASN A 931 -56.62 18.79 21.07
N TYR A 932 -57.16 19.97 20.78
CA TYR A 932 -57.04 21.14 21.63
C TYR A 932 -58.34 21.98 21.61
N PRO A 933 -58.82 22.47 22.77
CA PRO A 933 -58.27 22.27 24.11
C PRO A 933 -58.41 20.83 24.61
N ASN A 934 -57.58 20.42 25.58
CA ASN A 934 -57.68 19.15 26.31
C ASN A 934 -57.05 19.34 27.73
N PRO A 935 -57.84 19.45 28.81
CA PRO A 935 -59.28 19.20 28.89
C PRO A 935 -60.12 20.25 28.14
N PHE A 936 -61.35 19.92 27.74
CA PHE A 936 -62.23 20.80 26.95
C PHE A 936 -63.64 20.91 27.54
N ASN A 937 -64.37 21.99 27.21
CA ASN A 937 -65.76 22.24 27.63
C ASN A 937 -66.53 23.15 26.64
N PRO A 938 -67.61 22.68 25.97
CA PRO A 938 -67.89 21.30 25.60
C PRO A 938 -67.23 20.91 24.27
N GLU A 939 -66.42 21.78 23.65
CA GLU A 939 -65.83 21.54 22.33
C GLU A 939 -64.29 21.42 22.30
N THR A 940 -63.79 20.51 21.48
CA THR A 940 -62.35 20.35 21.16
C THR A 940 -62.18 20.14 19.66
N THR A 941 -61.11 20.70 19.11
CA THR A 941 -60.74 20.51 17.71
C THR A 941 -59.71 19.41 17.62
N ILE A 942 -60.03 18.35 16.87
CA ILE A 942 -59.12 17.25 16.55
C ILE A 942 -58.45 17.60 15.22
N SER A 943 -57.15 17.89 15.26
CA SER A 943 -56.34 18.22 14.09
C SER A 943 -55.46 17.02 13.72
N PHE A 944 -55.40 16.69 12.43
CA PHE A 944 -54.56 15.61 11.90
C PHE A 944 -54.08 15.90 10.49
N GLU A 945 -52.99 15.27 10.07
CA GLU A 945 -52.38 15.47 8.74
C GLU A 945 -52.31 14.14 7.98
N ILE A 946 -52.85 14.13 6.76
CA ILE A 946 -52.92 12.91 5.94
C ILE A 946 -51.84 12.97 4.85
N PRO A 947 -50.95 11.96 4.74
CA PRO A 947 -49.83 11.97 3.77
C PRO A 947 -50.25 12.01 2.30
N LYS A 948 -51.39 11.39 2.00
CA LYS A 948 -51.93 11.22 0.65
C LYS A 948 -53.45 11.20 0.72
N THR A 949 -54.11 11.60 -0.36
CA THR A 949 -55.58 11.57 -0.45
C THR A 949 -56.08 10.13 -0.27
N ASP A 950 -56.86 9.88 0.78
CA ASP A 950 -57.31 8.53 1.17
C ASP A 950 -58.63 8.59 1.96
N ASN A 951 -59.27 7.44 2.17
CA ASN A 951 -60.47 7.31 3.00
C ASN A 951 -60.08 7.39 4.48
N VAL A 952 -60.68 8.35 5.20
CA VAL A 952 -60.42 8.60 6.62
C VAL A 952 -61.65 8.32 7.47
N SER A 953 -61.46 7.51 8.51
CA SER A 953 -62.47 7.27 9.55
C SER A 953 -62.00 7.85 10.88
N LEU A 954 -62.72 8.82 11.45
CA LEU A 954 -62.48 9.40 12.77
C LEU A 954 -63.69 9.13 13.67
N GLN A 955 -63.47 8.35 14.73
CA GLN A 955 -64.51 7.84 15.63
C GLN A 955 -64.15 8.10 17.09
N ILE A 956 -65.15 8.37 17.94
CA ILE A 956 -65.00 8.63 19.38
C ILE A 956 -65.64 7.50 20.17
N TYR A 957 -64.95 7.04 21.21
CA TYR A 957 -65.32 5.96 22.10
C TYR A 957 -65.27 6.41 23.57
N ASN A 958 -66.07 5.78 24.42
CA ASN A 958 -65.89 5.86 25.86
C ASN A 958 -64.87 4.83 26.37
N LEU A 959 -64.53 4.87 27.67
CA LEU A 959 -63.58 3.93 28.28
C LEU A 959 -64.04 2.45 28.25
N LYS A 960 -65.32 2.17 28.01
CA LYS A 960 -65.83 0.80 27.83
C LYS A 960 -65.68 0.31 26.38
N GLY A 961 -65.06 1.11 25.50
CA GLY A 961 -64.92 0.81 24.08
C GLY A 961 -66.21 0.98 23.27
N GLN A 962 -67.26 1.58 23.85
CA GLN A 962 -68.51 1.83 23.13
C GLN A 962 -68.35 3.06 22.23
N LEU A 963 -68.74 2.94 20.96
CA LEU A 963 -68.72 4.04 19.99
C LEU A 963 -69.75 5.10 20.39
N ILE A 964 -69.28 6.32 20.60
CA ILE A 964 -70.06 7.49 20.99
C ILE A 964 -70.48 8.29 19.76
N ARG A 965 -69.53 8.55 18.85
CA ARG A 965 -69.80 9.33 17.64
C ARG A 965 -68.81 9.03 16.52
N THR A 966 -69.28 9.00 15.28
CA THR A 966 -68.40 9.05 14.09
C THR A 966 -68.36 10.49 13.60
N LEU A 967 -67.18 11.11 13.56
CA LEU A 967 -67.00 12.49 13.12
C LEU A 967 -66.69 12.60 11.63
N VAL A 968 -65.92 11.64 11.10
CA VAL A 968 -65.56 11.57 9.68
C VAL A 968 -65.56 10.10 9.25
N ASN A 969 -66.05 9.84 8.04
CA ASN A 969 -65.91 8.56 7.35
C ASN A 969 -65.99 8.80 5.83
N ASP A 970 -65.01 9.52 5.29
CA ASP A 970 -65.03 10.03 3.92
C ASP A 970 -63.62 10.13 3.30
N TYR A 971 -63.53 10.32 1.98
CA TYR A 971 -62.29 10.51 1.25
C TYR A 971 -61.78 11.95 1.41
N LEU A 972 -60.66 12.13 2.10
CA LEU A 972 -60.08 13.45 2.39
C LEU A 972 -58.80 13.70 1.58
N PRO A 973 -58.57 14.92 1.09
CA PRO A 973 -57.34 15.27 0.38
C PRO A 973 -56.12 15.23 1.32
N ALA A 974 -54.95 14.97 0.73
CA ALA A 974 -53.67 15.08 1.43
C ALA A 974 -53.50 16.46 2.10
N GLY A 975 -52.86 16.49 3.28
CA GLY A 975 -52.61 17.70 4.06
C GLY A 975 -53.36 17.76 5.39
N LYS A 976 -53.32 18.93 6.03
CA LYS A 976 -53.88 19.16 7.38
C LYS A 976 -55.41 19.26 7.35
N GLN A 977 -56.04 18.53 8.24
CA GLN A 977 -57.48 18.47 8.48
C GLN A 977 -57.78 18.86 9.93
N SER A 978 -58.95 19.42 10.19
CA SER A 978 -59.38 19.80 11.54
C SER A 978 -60.88 19.61 11.70
N ILE A 979 -61.27 18.80 12.68
CA ILE A 979 -62.66 18.39 12.91
C ILE A 979 -63.04 18.68 14.35
N VAL A 980 -64.15 19.40 14.56
CA VAL A 980 -64.62 19.77 15.90
C VAL A 980 -65.55 18.70 16.45
N TRP A 981 -65.31 18.30 17.71
CA TRP A 981 -66.29 17.56 18.50
C TRP A 981 -66.84 18.42 19.63
N ASN A 982 -68.16 18.55 19.69
CA ASN A 982 -68.88 19.38 20.66
C ASN A 982 -69.42 18.60 21.86
N GLY A 983 -68.82 17.44 22.19
CA GLY A 983 -69.20 16.67 23.38
C GLY A 983 -70.60 16.05 23.32
N THR A 984 -71.09 15.71 22.12
CA THR A 984 -72.37 15.00 21.93
C THR A 984 -72.20 13.64 21.25
N ASP A 985 -73.16 12.74 21.44
CA ASP A 985 -73.24 11.43 20.77
C ASP A 985 -73.86 11.53 19.35
N ASN A 986 -74.02 10.39 18.67
CA ASN A 986 -74.65 10.31 17.35
C ASN A 986 -76.13 10.79 17.32
N ASN A 987 -76.82 10.88 18.46
CA ASN A 987 -78.18 11.41 18.58
C ASN A 987 -78.19 12.91 18.95
N ASN A 988 -77.02 13.57 18.87
CA ASN A 988 -76.78 14.95 19.30
C ASN A 988 -77.10 15.21 20.78
N GLN A 989 -77.11 14.17 21.63
CA GLN A 989 -77.29 14.33 23.06
C GLN A 989 -75.94 14.59 23.75
N PRO A 990 -75.85 15.53 24.70
CA PRO A 990 -74.61 15.78 25.43
C PRO A 990 -74.15 14.56 26.23
N VAL A 991 -72.88 14.19 26.10
CA VAL A 991 -72.30 13.09 26.88
C VAL A 991 -71.87 13.56 28.28
N ALA A 992 -71.64 12.63 29.20
CA ALA A 992 -71.20 12.95 30.56
C ALA A 992 -69.75 13.46 30.58
N SER A 993 -69.36 14.24 31.60
CA SER A 993 -67.95 14.58 31.82
C SER A 993 -67.14 13.32 32.07
N GLY A 994 -65.93 13.23 31.50
CA GLY A 994 -65.11 12.03 31.60
C GLY A 994 -64.08 11.89 30.48
N VAL A 995 -63.36 10.77 30.50
CA VAL A 995 -62.34 10.45 29.50
C VAL A 995 -62.98 9.76 28.30
N TYR A 996 -62.64 10.25 27.11
CA TYR A 996 -63.01 9.69 25.82
C TYR A 996 -61.75 9.36 25.02
N LEU A 997 -61.87 8.45 24.06
CA LEU A 997 -60.82 8.07 23.14
C LEU A 997 -61.30 8.37 21.72
N TYR A 998 -60.57 9.13 20.92
CA TYR A 998 -60.80 9.11 19.48
C TYR A 998 -59.84 8.14 18.82
N LYS A 999 -60.28 7.53 17.71
CA LYS A 999 -59.51 6.65 16.85
C LYS A 999 -59.64 7.16 15.42
N ILE A 1000 -58.51 7.42 14.78
CA ILE A 1000 -58.42 7.77 13.37
C ILE A 1000 -57.79 6.62 12.59
N LYS A 1001 -58.35 6.29 11.43
CA LYS A 1001 -57.83 5.30 10.49
C LYS A 1001 -57.77 5.89 9.09
N THR A 1002 -56.63 5.75 8.41
CA THR A 1002 -56.41 6.15 7.01
C THR A 1002 -55.41 5.19 6.37
N GLY A 1003 -55.76 4.57 5.24
CA GLY A 1003 -54.94 3.52 4.63
C GLY A 1003 -54.52 2.41 5.61
N LYS A 1004 -53.20 2.22 5.79
CA LYS A 1004 -52.59 1.29 6.75
C LYS A 1004 -52.36 1.89 8.15
N PHE A 1005 -52.58 3.19 8.34
CA PHE A 1005 -52.32 3.89 9.59
C PHE A 1005 -53.55 3.90 10.50
N THR A 1006 -53.34 3.63 11.79
CA THR A 1006 -54.38 3.76 12.83
C THR A 1006 -53.76 4.43 14.05
N LYS A 1007 -54.36 5.51 14.55
CA LYS A 1007 -53.91 6.22 15.76
C LYS A 1007 -55.09 6.48 16.69
N SER A 1008 -54.85 6.36 17.99
CA SER A 1008 -55.85 6.66 19.03
C SER A 1008 -55.28 7.60 20.07
N ALA A 1009 -56.06 8.57 20.55
CA ALA A 1009 -55.63 9.42 21.66
C ALA A 1009 -56.79 9.74 22.63
N LYS A 1010 -56.41 10.14 23.86
CA LYS A 1010 -57.32 10.42 24.98
C LYS A 1010 -57.73 11.88 25.02
N MET A 1011 -59.00 12.14 25.30
CA MET A 1011 -59.58 13.47 25.51
C MET A 1011 -60.33 13.51 26.84
N LEU A 1012 -60.25 14.62 27.57
CA LEU A 1012 -60.96 14.83 28.83
C LEU A 1012 -62.03 15.92 28.66
N LEU A 1013 -63.30 15.54 28.71
CA LEU A 1013 -64.43 16.47 28.72
C LEU A 1013 -64.72 16.89 30.17
N LEU A 1014 -64.62 18.19 30.44
CA LEU A 1014 -65.10 18.83 31.67
C LEU A 1014 -66.40 19.56 31.35
N LYS A 1015 -67.42 19.46 32.20
CA LYS A 1015 -68.62 20.30 32.09
C LYS A 1015 -68.57 21.39 33.15
#